data_AF-A0A2U0RXJ7-F1
#
_entry.id   AF-A0A2U0RXJ7-F1
#
_cell.length_a   1.000
_cell.length_b   1.000
_cell.length_c   1.000
_cell.angle_alpha   90.00
_cell.angle_beta   90.00
_cell.angle_gamma   90.00
#
_symmetry.space_group_name_H-M   'P 1'
#
loop_
_entity.id
_entity.type
_entity.pdbx_description
1 polymer ?
#
loop_
_entity_poly.entity_id
_entity_poly.type
_entity_poly.pdbx_seq_one_letter_code
_entity_poly.pdbx_strand_id
1 'polypeptide(L)'
;MEKLVNMPKISTIALILLLIISAIVVILPTAIAQDVESKKTYAFIGAIPNPVGVNQDVLLHVGITDYLESAEDGFEGLTVTVERPDGETETLGPIRTDSTGGTGWVFRPTMTGTYYLKTHFPEQTYTWKGLSFFAGLVGPILYEASESDVLELVVQEDPITYYPGHSLPTEYWDRPIDSQLREWWQISASWVRDPDNFYTPYNDGPETAHILWAKEIATGGLAGGELFEYSYGMGDAYEGKWPSRFILAGKLYYTSGGARPDLPIVTHCVDLSTGEELWNKIFMNNQSISFGQILYWDSYNYHGAYAYLYVAEGGMSFFGPPQPAKWTAFDAYTGDWCFTIDNVPAGTTLYGPNNEMYVLSVDTMNNRMTLWDMSVLGVSRATSSYDAGSWGNMAHGKTFDGYEDPNAFTVNVTIPAGLAGSVQVAAYGDRVIGGSITNEQVSLWGLSLEEGNEGDLLFENTWDAPADWAAGNVSVSMSAASLEDKVLVIWTQQTRKFYGFSLETGEYLWGIDESEDYLNVYYSTTTSIAYGKLFSTGACGIVYCYDVTDGDLLWTYNADDYYSEILWANNWWINTLFITDGKIYIGHEEHSPIDPRPRGAPFFCLDVETGNLVFRIDGAFRQTHWGGNAIIGDSIIATMNTYDQRIYAIGKGPSETTMIASPKIVNYGSSVMIEGTVMDISAGTDESRLTARFPNGVPAVSDASMSEWMKYVYMQFERPAQVTGVEVRLEAVDPNGGYVYIDTVTSDGSGMFKKMWKPEMEGEYTIIATFTGSNGYYGSYAETSLGVAPALTTSTPIDTDKPLDTTEPATEPWFITTELAIIVVVAVAAVIGVAAYWILKRK
;
A
#
# COMPACT_ATOMS: atom_id res chain seq x y z
N MET A 1 -59.19 -81.18 12.75
CA MET A 1 -58.45 -82.10 13.64
C MET A 1 -56.99 -81.80 13.38
N GLU A 2 -56.15 -81.32 14.30
CA GLU A 2 -56.00 -81.53 15.75
C GLU A 2 -55.76 -80.17 16.45
N LYS A 3 -56.53 -79.83 17.49
CA LYS A 3 -56.23 -79.97 18.93
C LYS A 3 -55.10 -79.07 19.47
N LEU A 4 -55.57 -77.99 20.12
CA LEU A 4 -54.89 -77.19 21.13
C LEU A 4 -54.35 -78.05 22.30
N VAL A 5 -53.16 -77.68 22.79
CA VAL A 5 -52.70 -77.96 24.15
C VAL A 5 -52.27 -76.64 24.80
N ASN A 6 -52.78 -76.41 26.01
CA ASN A 6 -52.68 -75.21 26.83
C ASN A 6 -51.25 -74.89 27.29
N MET A 7 -50.88 -73.60 27.22
CA MET A 7 -49.89 -72.99 28.12
C MET A 7 -50.62 -72.13 29.19
N PRO A 8 -50.09 -72.06 30.43
CA PRO A 8 -50.84 -71.58 31.60
C PRO A 8 -50.98 -70.06 31.67
N LYS A 9 -52.14 -69.62 32.17
CA LYS A 9 -52.61 -68.23 32.35
C LYS A 9 -51.85 -67.40 33.39
N ILE A 10 -50.56 -67.65 33.62
CA ILE A 10 -49.74 -66.92 34.61
C ILE A 10 -48.91 -65.81 33.93
N SER A 11 -48.45 -65.98 32.69
CA SER A 11 -47.64 -64.96 32.01
C SER A 11 -48.42 -63.74 31.52
N THR A 12 -49.73 -63.86 31.27
CA THR A 12 -50.55 -62.71 30.80
C THR A 12 -50.98 -61.79 31.94
N ILE A 13 -51.13 -62.31 33.18
CA ILE A 13 -51.42 -61.49 34.37
C ILE A 13 -50.15 -60.78 34.84
N ALA A 14 -48.97 -61.41 34.74
CA ALA A 14 -47.70 -60.75 35.01
C ALA A 14 -47.40 -59.61 34.02
N LEU A 15 -47.72 -59.78 32.72
CA LEU A 15 -47.50 -58.76 31.70
C LEU A 15 -48.48 -57.57 31.81
N ILE A 16 -49.75 -57.82 32.20
CA ILE A 16 -50.73 -56.74 32.44
C ILE A 16 -50.45 -56.00 33.76
N LEU A 17 -49.95 -56.68 34.81
CA LEU A 17 -49.46 -56.00 36.02
C LEU A 17 -48.17 -55.22 35.76
N LEU A 18 -47.25 -55.70 34.90
CA LEU A 18 -46.07 -54.94 34.50
C LEU A 18 -46.44 -53.69 33.68
N LEU A 19 -47.46 -53.78 32.82
CA LEU A 19 -47.95 -52.67 31.99
C LEU A 19 -48.81 -51.65 32.76
N ILE A 20 -49.46 -52.06 33.87
CA ILE A 20 -50.19 -51.13 34.76
C ILE A 20 -49.22 -50.45 35.76
N ILE A 21 -48.13 -51.12 36.16
CA ILE A 21 -47.07 -50.51 36.98
C ILE A 21 -46.17 -49.57 36.13
N SER A 22 -46.07 -49.76 34.81
CA SER A 22 -45.37 -48.83 33.92
C SER A 22 -46.19 -47.60 33.50
N ALA A 23 -47.49 -47.53 33.82
CA ALA A 23 -48.39 -46.45 33.39
C ALA A 23 -48.86 -45.52 34.53
N ILE A 24 -48.36 -45.72 35.76
CA ILE A 24 -48.55 -44.78 36.88
C ILE A 24 -47.19 -44.53 37.55
N VAL A 25 -46.28 -43.91 36.81
CA VAL A 25 -45.40 -42.90 37.38
C VAL A 25 -45.87 -41.59 36.79
N VAL A 26 -46.77 -40.96 37.53
CA VAL A 26 -46.99 -39.52 37.47
C VAL A 26 -45.61 -38.88 37.43
N ILE A 27 -45.34 -38.11 36.38
CA ILE A 27 -44.34 -37.04 36.39
C ILE A 27 -44.78 -36.10 37.50
N LEU A 28 -44.38 -36.39 38.73
CA LEU A 28 -44.00 -35.33 39.63
C LEU A 28 -42.74 -34.77 38.97
N PRO A 29 -42.62 -33.47 38.69
CA PRO A 29 -41.30 -32.90 38.65
C PRO A 29 -40.74 -33.22 40.04
N THR A 30 -39.89 -34.23 40.14
CA THR A 30 -38.77 -34.08 41.04
C THR A 30 -38.07 -32.84 40.50
N ALA A 31 -38.43 -31.69 41.03
CA ALA A 31 -37.44 -30.70 41.38
C ALA A 31 -36.46 -31.44 42.29
N ILE A 32 -35.57 -32.23 41.67
CA ILE A 32 -34.18 -32.15 42.05
C ILE A 32 -33.89 -30.70 41.72
N ALA A 33 -34.09 -29.82 42.71
CA ALA A 33 -33.22 -28.68 42.81
C ALA A 33 -31.84 -29.32 42.80
N GLN A 34 -31.22 -29.40 41.63
CA GLN A 34 -29.79 -29.61 41.55
C GLN A 34 -29.30 -28.40 42.33
N ASP A 35 -28.83 -28.63 43.57
CA ASP A 35 -28.22 -27.56 44.35
C ASP A 35 -27.26 -26.88 43.39
N VAL A 36 -27.46 -25.58 43.16
CA VAL A 36 -26.62 -24.82 42.23
C VAL A 36 -25.19 -25.05 42.69
N GLU A 37 -24.39 -25.69 41.83
CA GLU A 37 -23.04 -26.07 42.21
C GLU A 37 -22.27 -24.78 42.45
N SER A 38 -21.78 -24.60 43.68
CA SER A 38 -21.02 -23.41 44.05
C SER A 38 -19.56 -23.62 43.70
N LYS A 39 -18.97 -22.58 43.11
CA LYS A 39 -17.58 -22.54 42.72
C LYS A 39 -16.93 -21.32 43.34
N LYS A 40 -15.91 -21.56 44.17
CA LYS A 40 -15.07 -20.51 44.71
C LYS A 40 -14.30 -19.83 43.58
N THR A 41 -14.35 -18.50 43.53
CA THR A 41 -13.62 -17.69 42.55
C THR A 41 -12.36 -17.04 43.12
N TYR A 42 -11.48 -16.59 42.23
CA TYR A 42 -10.27 -15.88 42.58
C TYR A 42 -10.15 -14.63 41.68
N ALA A 43 -10.55 -13.48 42.21
CA ALA A 43 -10.35 -12.21 41.55
C ALA A 43 -8.87 -11.82 41.50
N PHE A 44 -8.48 -11.15 40.43
CA PHE A 44 -7.15 -10.62 40.24
C PHE A 44 -7.18 -9.14 39.84
N ILE A 45 -6.04 -8.49 40.04
CA ILE A 45 -5.76 -7.18 39.49
C ILE A 45 -4.31 -7.12 39.03
N GLY A 46 -4.09 -6.58 37.84
CA GLY A 46 -2.78 -6.19 37.33
C GLY A 46 -2.82 -4.74 36.88
N ALA A 47 -1.67 -4.09 36.80
CA ALA A 47 -1.53 -2.73 36.29
C ALA A 47 -0.26 -2.64 35.44
N ILE A 48 -0.40 -2.20 34.19
CA ILE A 48 0.71 -2.04 33.25
C ILE A 48 0.56 -0.69 32.54
N PRO A 49 1.59 0.18 32.55
CA PRO A 49 2.87 0.01 33.23
C PRO A 49 2.75 0.21 34.76
N ASN A 50 3.68 -0.39 35.51
CA ASN A 50 3.86 -0.13 36.95
C ASN A 50 5.36 -0.29 37.27
N PRO A 51 6.10 0.80 37.60
CA PRO A 51 5.62 2.15 37.86
C PRO A 51 5.10 2.89 36.61
N VAL A 52 4.39 4.00 36.82
CA VAL A 52 3.81 4.86 35.77
C VAL A 52 4.02 6.35 36.10
N GLY A 53 4.08 7.23 35.09
CA GLY A 53 4.10 8.67 35.31
C GLY A 53 2.73 9.25 35.63
N VAL A 54 2.71 10.40 36.30
CA VAL A 54 1.49 11.18 36.51
C VAL A 54 0.84 11.55 35.17
N ASN A 55 -0.48 11.42 35.08
CA ASN A 55 -1.28 11.62 33.86
C ASN A 55 -0.92 10.71 32.67
N GLN A 56 -0.21 9.60 32.87
CA GLN A 56 -0.10 8.53 31.87
C GLN A 56 -1.18 7.48 32.07
N ASP A 57 -1.64 6.86 30.98
CA ASP A 57 -2.64 5.80 31.03
C ASP A 57 -2.02 4.49 31.56
N VAL A 58 -2.74 3.85 32.47
CA VAL A 58 -2.45 2.53 33.03
C VAL A 58 -3.55 1.58 32.57
N LEU A 59 -3.16 0.48 31.93
CA LEU A 59 -4.06 -0.62 31.66
C LEU A 59 -4.16 -1.50 32.91
N LEU A 60 -5.33 -1.48 33.55
CA LEU A 60 -5.67 -2.40 34.61
C LEU A 60 -6.15 -3.71 34.00
N HIS A 61 -5.56 -4.84 34.39
CA HIS A 61 -6.07 -6.17 34.06
C HIS A 61 -6.97 -6.64 35.21
N VAL A 62 -8.28 -6.62 34.99
CA VAL A 62 -9.31 -6.85 36.01
C VAL A 62 -10.10 -8.09 35.65
N GLY A 63 -10.34 -8.99 36.61
CA GLY A 63 -11.07 -10.22 36.32
C GLY A 63 -11.05 -11.26 37.42
N ILE A 64 -11.45 -12.48 37.06
CA ILE A 64 -11.30 -13.71 37.83
C ILE A 64 -10.62 -14.79 36.99
N THR A 65 -10.05 -15.82 37.63
CA THR A 65 -9.31 -16.90 36.94
C THR A 65 -10.16 -17.88 36.13
N ASP A 66 -11.47 -17.66 36.03
CA ASP A 66 -12.42 -18.61 35.44
C ASP A 66 -12.90 -18.15 34.07
N TYR A 67 -13.09 -19.10 33.15
CA TYR A 67 -13.62 -18.85 31.82
C TYR A 67 -15.10 -19.24 31.69
N LEU A 68 -15.74 -18.77 30.62
CA LEU A 68 -17.14 -19.00 30.25
C LEU A 68 -17.25 -19.75 28.91
N GLU A 69 -18.47 -20.18 28.56
CA GLU A 69 -18.69 -21.12 27.44
C GLU A 69 -18.49 -20.50 26.06
N SER A 70 -18.93 -19.26 25.85
CA SER A 70 -18.86 -18.56 24.57
C SER A 70 -18.01 -17.29 24.66
N ALA A 71 -17.33 -16.92 23.57
CA ALA A 71 -16.61 -15.65 23.42
C ALA A 71 -17.45 -14.39 23.73
N GLU A 72 -18.78 -14.48 23.53
CA GLU A 72 -19.71 -13.37 23.80
C GLU A 72 -20.04 -13.22 25.29
N ASP A 73 -19.80 -14.26 26.10
CA ASP A 73 -20.12 -14.23 27.51
C ASP A 73 -19.07 -13.41 28.30
N GLY A 74 -19.48 -12.90 29.45
CA GLY A 74 -18.60 -12.16 30.34
C GLY A 74 -19.16 -12.15 31.76
N PHE A 75 -18.29 -12.03 32.75
CA PHE A 75 -18.70 -11.76 34.11
C PHE A 75 -18.96 -10.27 34.27
N GLU A 76 -20.04 -9.91 34.97
CA GLU A 76 -20.48 -8.52 35.08
C GLU A 76 -20.38 -7.97 36.50
N GLY A 77 -20.37 -6.64 36.61
CA GLY A 77 -20.47 -5.94 37.89
C GLY A 77 -19.18 -5.92 38.71
N LEU A 78 -18.04 -6.27 38.11
CA LEU A 78 -16.74 -6.15 38.78
C LEU A 78 -16.48 -4.67 39.08
N THR A 79 -15.82 -4.38 40.19
CA THR A 79 -15.38 -3.02 40.53
C THR A 79 -13.94 -3.02 41.00
N VAL A 80 -13.26 -1.89 40.88
CA VAL A 80 -11.91 -1.69 41.44
C VAL A 80 -11.96 -0.56 42.44
N THR A 81 -11.61 -0.82 43.70
CA THR A 81 -11.34 0.23 44.68
C THR A 81 -9.94 0.77 44.43
N VAL A 82 -9.83 2.09 44.31
CA VAL A 82 -8.58 2.83 44.16
C VAL A 82 -8.41 3.73 45.36
N GLU A 83 -7.48 3.42 46.25
CA GLU A 83 -7.06 4.31 47.34
C GLU A 83 -5.90 5.17 46.84
N ARG A 84 -6.11 6.49 46.83
CA ARG A 84 -5.14 7.48 46.37
C ARG A 84 -4.09 7.82 47.45
N PRO A 85 -2.94 8.39 47.06
CA PRO A 85 -1.90 8.80 48.00
C PRO A 85 -2.34 9.84 49.05
N ASP A 86 -3.40 10.61 48.78
CA ASP A 86 -4.00 11.59 49.70
C ASP A 86 -4.97 10.97 50.73
N GLY A 87 -5.22 9.65 50.63
CA GLY A 87 -6.14 8.91 51.48
C GLY A 87 -7.60 8.94 51.03
N GLU A 88 -7.91 9.59 49.90
CA GLU A 88 -9.24 9.51 49.29
C GLU A 88 -9.38 8.23 48.46
N THR A 89 -10.59 7.66 48.43
CA THR A 89 -10.89 6.44 47.67
C THR A 89 -11.86 6.72 46.54
N GLU A 90 -11.66 6.09 45.39
CA GLU A 90 -12.64 6.04 44.30
C GLU A 90 -12.91 4.60 43.87
N THR A 91 -14.03 4.39 43.16
CA THR A 91 -14.43 3.07 42.68
C THR A 91 -14.60 3.12 41.17
N LEU A 92 -13.84 2.29 40.46
CA LEU A 92 -13.98 2.08 39.02
C LEU A 92 -15.00 0.96 38.75
N GLY A 93 -15.72 1.08 37.64
CA GLY A 93 -16.74 0.13 37.20
C GLY A 93 -18.17 0.70 37.24
N PRO A 94 -19.19 -0.16 37.05
CA PRO A 94 -19.11 -1.62 36.90
C PRO A 94 -18.37 -2.06 35.63
N ILE A 95 -17.62 -3.15 35.74
CA ILE A 95 -16.76 -3.72 34.69
C ILE A 95 -17.32 -5.07 34.25
N ARG A 96 -17.32 -5.32 32.94
CA ARG A 96 -17.64 -6.61 32.33
C ARG A 96 -16.37 -7.25 31.76
N THR A 97 -16.11 -8.51 32.10
CA THR A 97 -14.97 -9.28 31.55
C THR A 97 -15.30 -9.78 30.14
N ASP A 98 -14.27 -10.22 29.40
CA ASP A 98 -14.48 -11.16 28.30
C ASP A 98 -14.71 -12.59 28.85
N SER A 99 -14.91 -13.55 27.95
CA SER A 99 -15.20 -14.94 28.31
C SER A 99 -14.02 -15.70 28.91
N THR A 100 -12.80 -15.16 28.85
CA THR A 100 -11.62 -15.74 29.51
C THR A 100 -11.60 -15.43 31.01
N GLY A 101 -12.47 -14.51 31.45
CA GLY A 101 -12.59 -14.07 32.83
C GLY A 101 -11.83 -12.79 33.16
N GLY A 102 -11.08 -12.23 32.20
CA GLY A 102 -10.33 -10.99 32.33
C GLY A 102 -10.83 -9.87 31.42
N THR A 103 -10.42 -8.63 31.68
CA THR A 103 -10.55 -7.50 30.76
C THR A 103 -9.57 -6.38 31.11
N GLY A 104 -9.45 -5.41 30.21
CA GLY A 104 -8.72 -4.17 30.41
C GLY A 104 -9.61 -3.02 30.91
N TRP A 105 -9.10 -2.20 31.81
CA TRP A 105 -9.69 -0.89 32.15
C TRP A 105 -8.60 0.19 32.18
N VAL A 106 -8.79 1.29 31.45
CA VAL A 106 -7.81 2.38 31.43
C VAL A 106 -8.02 3.29 32.65
N PHE A 107 -6.99 3.43 33.47
CA PHE A 107 -6.95 4.33 34.62
C PHE A 107 -5.84 5.36 34.44
N ARG A 108 -6.12 6.63 34.76
CA ARG A 108 -5.17 7.74 34.58
C ARG A 108 -4.90 8.43 35.92
N PRO A 109 -3.85 8.04 36.67
CA PRO A 109 -3.54 8.65 37.96
C PRO A 109 -3.13 10.11 37.79
N THR A 110 -3.61 10.98 38.69
CA THR A 110 -3.49 12.45 38.57
C THR A 110 -2.49 13.08 39.54
N MET A 111 -1.94 12.30 40.46
CA MET A 111 -0.89 12.73 41.40
C MET A 111 0.14 11.63 41.65
N THR A 112 1.34 12.03 42.06
CA THR A 112 2.43 11.12 42.43
C THR A 112 2.18 10.46 43.79
N GLY A 113 2.76 9.27 43.97
CA GLY A 113 2.62 8.45 45.17
C GLY A 113 2.18 7.03 44.88
N THR A 114 1.95 6.25 45.94
CA THR A 114 1.47 4.86 45.83
C THR A 114 -0.04 4.83 45.91
N TYR A 115 -0.68 4.28 44.88
CA TYR A 115 -2.11 3.96 44.87
C TYR A 115 -2.27 2.49 45.26
N TYR A 116 -3.33 2.17 46.01
CA TYR A 116 -3.69 0.79 46.35
C TYR A 116 -4.94 0.39 45.59
N LEU A 117 -4.82 -0.61 44.72
CA LEU A 117 -5.87 -1.07 43.84
C LEU A 117 -6.38 -2.44 44.28
N LYS A 118 -7.70 -2.65 44.28
CA LYS A 118 -8.31 -3.93 44.64
C LYS A 118 -9.55 -4.22 43.82
N THR A 119 -9.56 -5.34 43.10
CA THR A 119 -10.73 -5.82 42.36
C THR A 119 -11.71 -6.49 43.31
N HIS A 120 -13.01 -6.22 43.12
CA HIS A 120 -14.12 -6.89 43.77
C HIS A 120 -14.99 -7.56 42.72
N PHE A 121 -15.09 -8.89 42.78
CA PHE A 121 -15.99 -9.68 41.96
C PHE A 121 -17.28 -9.98 42.73
N PRO A 122 -18.46 -9.57 42.21
CA PRO A 122 -19.72 -9.90 42.85
C PRO A 122 -20.10 -11.36 42.59
N GLU A 123 -20.74 -11.98 43.57
CA GLU A 123 -21.34 -13.30 43.40
C GLU A 123 -22.36 -13.26 42.25
N GLN A 124 -22.25 -14.21 41.32
CA GLN A 124 -23.17 -14.31 40.18
C GLN A 124 -23.30 -15.75 39.69
N THR A 125 -24.42 -16.06 39.03
CA THR A 125 -24.69 -17.39 38.48
C THR A 125 -24.50 -17.38 36.98
N TYR A 126 -23.78 -18.36 36.44
CA TYR A 126 -23.67 -18.60 35.00
C TYR A 126 -24.19 -20.01 34.66
N THR A 127 -24.93 -20.13 33.55
CA THR A 127 -25.54 -21.40 33.13
C THR A 127 -24.83 -21.97 31.92
N TRP A 128 -24.06 -23.03 32.14
CA TRP A 128 -23.41 -23.81 31.08
C TRP A 128 -24.45 -24.65 30.33
N LYS A 129 -24.59 -24.41 29.03
CA LYS A 129 -25.52 -25.12 28.14
C LYS A 129 -24.92 -26.44 27.66
N GLY A 130 -23.62 -26.46 27.43
CA GLY A 130 -22.81 -27.62 27.08
C GLY A 130 -21.87 -28.06 28.21
N LEU A 131 -21.21 -29.20 28.00
CA LEU A 131 -20.15 -29.67 28.89
C LEU A 131 -18.88 -28.82 28.65
N SER A 132 -18.41 -28.09 29.67
CA SER A 132 -17.23 -27.25 29.54
C SER A 132 -15.99 -28.08 29.15
N PHE A 133 -15.15 -27.53 28.27
CA PHE A 133 -14.02 -28.25 27.69
C PHE A 133 -12.93 -28.63 28.70
N PHE A 134 -12.52 -27.71 29.60
CA PHE A 134 -11.43 -27.92 30.55
C PHE A 134 -11.87 -28.34 31.96
N ALA A 135 -13.09 -27.99 32.38
CA ALA A 135 -13.53 -28.10 33.76
C ALA A 135 -14.71 -29.08 33.99
N GLY A 136 -15.26 -29.70 32.94
CA GLY A 136 -16.41 -30.60 33.05
C GLY A 136 -17.70 -30.00 33.64
N LEU A 137 -17.84 -28.68 33.67
CA LEU A 137 -19.02 -27.96 34.18
C LEU A 137 -20.21 -28.10 33.22
N VAL A 138 -21.43 -28.20 33.76
CA VAL A 138 -22.70 -28.21 33.01
C VAL A 138 -23.84 -27.74 33.91
N GLY A 139 -24.79 -26.97 33.37
CA GLY A 139 -25.89 -26.41 34.13
C GLY A 139 -25.54 -25.13 34.90
N PRO A 140 -26.41 -24.67 35.81
CA PRO A 140 -26.19 -23.45 36.58
C PRO A 140 -25.07 -23.64 37.62
N ILE A 141 -24.06 -22.77 37.58
CA ILE A 141 -22.94 -22.71 38.53
C ILE A 141 -22.98 -21.34 39.23
N LEU A 142 -22.95 -21.34 40.56
CA LEU A 142 -22.84 -20.12 41.36
C LEU A 142 -21.36 -19.80 41.55
N TYR A 143 -20.89 -18.72 40.96
CA TYR A 143 -19.56 -18.19 41.15
C TYR A 143 -19.59 -17.28 42.37
N GLU A 144 -18.97 -17.73 43.47
CA GLU A 144 -18.97 -17.01 44.75
C GLU A 144 -18.22 -15.67 44.63
N ALA A 145 -18.62 -14.66 45.41
CA ALA A 145 -17.92 -13.38 45.47
C ALA A 145 -16.45 -13.57 45.91
N SER A 146 -15.53 -12.80 45.34
CA SER A 146 -14.13 -12.79 45.75
C SER A 146 -13.50 -11.41 45.57
N GLU A 147 -12.35 -11.22 46.21
CA GLU A 147 -11.56 -10.01 46.10
C GLU A 147 -10.14 -10.36 45.71
N SER A 148 -9.47 -9.50 44.94
CA SER A 148 -8.06 -9.66 44.65
C SER A 148 -7.19 -9.33 45.85
N ASP A 149 -5.92 -9.75 45.79
CA ASP A 149 -4.89 -9.12 46.60
C ASP A 149 -4.80 -7.60 46.27
N VAL A 150 -4.32 -6.81 47.23
CA VAL A 150 -4.08 -5.38 47.03
C VAL A 150 -2.84 -5.21 46.15
N LEU A 151 -2.99 -4.48 45.04
CA LEU A 151 -1.89 -4.12 44.15
C LEU A 151 -1.43 -2.70 44.42
N GLU A 152 -0.13 -2.54 44.66
CA GLU A 152 0.52 -1.23 44.74
C GLU A 152 0.82 -0.72 43.32
N LEU A 153 0.23 0.40 42.93
CA LEU A 153 0.58 1.13 41.72
C LEU A 153 1.46 2.32 42.11
N VAL A 154 2.72 2.31 41.70
CA VAL A 154 3.68 3.38 41.99
C VAL A 154 3.58 4.44 40.90
N VAL A 155 3.16 5.65 41.27
CA VAL A 155 3.05 6.80 40.36
C VAL A 155 4.18 7.78 40.64
N GLN A 156 5.01 8.03 39.63
CA GLN A 156 6.17 8.91 39.68
C GLN A 156 5.94 10.20 38.88
N GLU A 157 6.80 11.21 39.09
CA GLU A 157 6.70 12.49 38.39
C GLU A 157 7.05 12.34 36.91
N ASP A 158 8.15 11.64 36.62
CA ASP A 158 8.64 11.47 35.25
C ASP A 158 7.83 10.39 34.51
N PRO A 159 7.31 10.66 33.31
CA PRO A 159 6.66 9.66 32.49
C PRO A 159 7.61 8.51 32.16
N ILE A 160 7.08 7.28 32.14
CA ILE A 160 7.81 6.16 31.59
C ILE A 160 7.88 6.27 30.06
N THR A 161 8.96 5.77 29.49
CA THR A 161 9.16 5.75 28.04
C THR A 161 8.50 4.50 27.45
N TYR A 162 7.58 4.68 26.49
CA TYR A 162 7.11 3.58 25.65
C TYR A 162 8.13 3.26 24.57
N TYR A 163 7.98 2.09 23.93
CA TYR A 163 8.79 1.76 22.76
C TYR A 163 8.66 2.89 21.72
N PRO A 164 9.76 3.55 21.34
CA PRO A 164 9.69 4.69 20.46
C PRO A 164 9.29 4.25 19.05
N GLY A 165 8.57 5.11 18.34
CA GLY A 165 8.33 4.92 16.91
C GLY A 165 9.63 4.97 16.12
N HIS A 166 9.64 4.37 14.93
CA HIS A 166 10.78 4.37 14.03
C HIS A 166 10.63 5.41 12.93
N SER A 167 11.76 5.96 12.46
CA SER A 167 11.74 6.89 11.33
C SER A 167 11.43 6.17 10.02
N LEU A 168 10.89 6.91 9.04
CA LEU A 168 10.80 6.44 7.66
C LEU A 168 12.21 6.17 7.08
N PRO A 169 12.34 5.25 6.10
CA PRO A 169 13.63 4.86 5.57
C PRO A 169 14.31 6.01 4.83
N THR A 170 15.58 6.25 5.15
CA THR A 170 16.46 7.16 4.39
C THR A 170 17.32 6.43 3.35
N GLU A 171 17.35 5.10 3.43
CA GLU A 171 18.07 4.19 2.53
C GLU A 171 17.07 3.38 1.70
N TYR A 172 17.57 2.69 0.68
CA TYR A 172 16.73 1.81 -0.15
C TYR A 172 16.03 0.76 0.72
N TRP A 173 14.72 0.59 0.50
CA TRP A 173 13.89 -0.35 1.22
C TRP A 173 13.05 -1.16 0.25
N ASP A 174 12.62 -2.33 0.72
CA ASP A 174 11.75 -3.24 -0.03
C ASP A 174 10.96 -4.12 0.98
N ARG A 175 10.02 -4.92 0.49
CA ARG A 175 9.24 -5.86 1.30
C ARG A 175 9.97 -7.21 1.48
N PRO A 176 9.72 -7.94 2.60
CA PRO A 176 8.76 -7.63 3.66
C PRO A 176 9.26 -6.53 4.61
N ILE A 177 8.34 -5.65 5.01
CA ILE A 177 8.57 -4.65 6.08
C ILE A 177 8.41 -5.34 7.43
N ASP A 178 9.36 -5.16 8.34
CA ASP A 178 9.25 -5.68 9.71
C ASP A 178 8.06 -5.02 10.42
N SER A 179 7.16 -5.83 11.01
CA SER A 179 5.91 -5.33 11.61
C SER A 179 6.10 -4.46 12.85
N GLN A 180 7.34 -4.34 13.36
CA GLN A 180 7.71 -3.37 14.39
C GLN A 180 7.84 -1.93 13.82
N LEU A 181 8.07 -1.77 12.51
CA LEU A 181 8.21 -0.49 11.81
C LEU A 181 6.83 0.09 11.45
N ARG A 182 6.00 0.30 12.47
CA ARG A 182 4.58 0.65 12.28
C ARG A 182 4.43 1.90 11.44
N GLU A 183 5.27 2.91 11.64
CA GLU A 183 5.22 4.20 10.96
C GLU A 183 5.34 4.12 9.42
N TRP A 184 5.87 3.02 8.88
CA TRP A 184 6.06 2.82 7.44
C TRP A 184 4.76 2.55 6.67
N TRP A 185 3.62 2.44 7.36
CA TRP A 185 2.30 2.40 6.71
C TRP A 185 2.07 3.61 5.80
N GLN A 186 2.72 4.75 6.07
CA GLN A 186 2.58 6.00 5.31
C GLN A 186 3.15 5.97 3.88
N ILE A 187 3.98 4.99 3.53
CA ILE A 187 4.66 4.91 2.23
C ILE A 187 4.45 3.57 1.51
N SER A 188 3.59 2.71 2.06
CA SER A 188 3.47 1.29 1.69
C SER A 188 2.06 0.91 1.26
N ALA A 189 1.36 1.84 0.59
CA ALA A 189 0.01 1.64 0.06
C ALA A 189 -0.04 0.57 -1.05
N SER A 190 -1.25 0.09 -1.31
CA SER A 190 -1.59 -0.82 -2.41
C SER A 190 -2.67 -0.20 -3.30
N TRP A 191 -2.64 -0.50 -4.59
CA TRP A 191 -3.67 -0.18 -5.57
C TRP A 191 -4.53 -1.41 -5.87
N VAL A 192 -5.55 -1.63 -5.03
CA VAL A 192 -6.42 -2.81 -5.11
C VAL A 192 -7.54 -2.67 -6.14
N ARG A 193 -7.89 -1.43 -6.49
CA ARG A 193 -8.85 -1.04 -7.54
C ARG A 193 -8.56 0.40 -7.91
N ASP A 194 -9.14 0.89 -9.01
CA ASP A 194 -9.13 2.32 -9.30
C ASP A 194 -9.91 3.06 -8.18
N PRO A 195 -9.24 3.92 -7.39
CA PRO A 195 -9.87 4.57 -6.24
C PRO A 195 -10.78 5.70 -6.71
N ASP A 196 -11.78 6.03 -5.91
CA ASP A 196 -12.64 7.18 -6.16
C ASP A 196 -11.78 8.44 -6.26
N ASN A 197 -12.12 9.32 -7.21
CA ASN A 197 -11.36 10.53 -7.52
C ASN A 197 -9.88 10.28 -7.89
N PHE A 198 -9.48 9.05 -8.19
CA PHE A 198 -8.07 8.65 -8.34
C PHE A 198 -7.17 9.07 -7.16
N TYR A 199 -7.77 9.24 -5.97
CA TYR A 199 -7.06 9.63 -4.76
C TYR A 199 -6.46 8.41 -4.04
N THR A 200 -5.14 8.38 -3.87
CA THR A 200 -4.41 7.23 -3.35
C THR A 200 -3.45 7.64 -2.23
N PRO A 201 -3.94 7.80 -0.98
CA PRO A 201 -3.08 8.20 0.13
C PRO A 201 -2.05 7.11 0.48
N TYR A 202 -1.11 7.46 1.37
CA TYR A 202 -0.11 6.55 1.95
C TYR A 202 0.99 6.08 0.97
N ASN A 203 1.36 6.97 0.05
CA ASN A 203 2.55 6.89 -0.77
C ASN A 203 3.40 8.15 -0.56
N ASP A 204 4.72 8.04 -0.75
CA ASP A 204 5.64 9.16 -0.99
C ASP A 204 5.76 9.34 -2.51
N GLY A 205 5.09 10.35 -3.06
CA GLY A 205 4.90 10.46 -4.50
C GLY A 205 6.21 10.83 -5.22
N PRO A 206 6.65 10.10 -6.27
CA PRO A 206 7.90 10.42 -6.96
C PRO A 206 8.01 11.87 -7.45
N GLU A 207 9.10 12.55 -7.08
CA GLU A 207 9.38 13.93 -7.49
C GLU A 207 10.30 14.04 -8.73
N THR A 208 10.70 12.90 -9.29
CA THR A 208 11.47 12.85 -10.55
C THR A 208 11.00 11.71 -11.44
N ALA A 209 11.36 11.77 -12.72
CA ALA A 209 11.05 10.73 -13.68
C ALA A 209 12.03 9.54 -13.67
N HIS A 210 12.67 9.26 -12.53
CA HIS A 210 13.66 8.20 -12.43
C HIS A 210 13.05 6.81 -12.70
N ILE A 211 13.56 6.11 -13.73
CA ILE A 211 13.03 4.81 -14.17
C ILE A 211 13.81 3.70 -13.47
N LEU A 212 13.11 2.87 -12.70
CA LEU A 212 13.70 1.73 -11.98
C LEU A 212 13.94 0.54 -12.92
N TRP A 213 12.95 0.22 -13.76
CA TRP A 213 13.01 -0.86 -14.74
C TRP A 213 11.96 -0.68 -15.84
N ALA A 214 12.11 -1.42 -16.95
CA ALA A 214 11.12 -1.41 -18.02
C ALA A 214 10.96 -2.79 -18.71
N LYS A 215 9.73 -3.24 -18.92
CA LYS A 215 9.41 -4.57 -19.46
C LYS A 215 8.50 -4.49 -20.69
N GLU A 216 8.81 -5.24 -21.75
CA GLU A 216 7.97 -5.29 -22.96
C GLU A 216 6.66 -6.05 -22.67
N ILE A 217 5.53 -5.50 -23.11
CA ILE A 217 4.22 -6.17 -23.03
C ILE A 217 3.72 -6.63 -24.40
N ALA A 218 4.13 -5.95 -25.46
CA ALA A 218 3.84 -6.34 -26.84
C ALA A 218 4.88 -5.71 -27.78
N THR A 219 4.90 -6.15 -29.04
CA THR A 219 5.69 -5.47 -30.07
C THR A 219 5.23 -4.02 -30.20
N GLY A 220 6.17 -3.08 -30.03
CA GLY A 220 5.94 -1.65 -30.11
C GLY A 220 7.07 -0.91 -30.81
N GLY A 221 6.99 0.41 -30.80
CA GLY A 221 7.99 1.28 -31.40
C GLY A 221 7.76 1.51 -32.88
N LEU A 222 8.76 2.10 -33.52
CA LEU A 222 8.76 2.34 -34.95
C LEU A 222 8.82 1.01 -35.71
N ALA A 223 7.96 0.80 -36.71
CA ALA A 223 8.02 -0.39 -37.55
C ALA A 223 9.23 -0.35 -38.49
N GLY A 224 9.57 0.84 -38.99
CA GLY A 224 10.75 1.11 -39.81
C GLY A 224 10.67 0.52 -41.23
N GLY A 225 11.78 0.61 -41.96
CA GLY A 225 11.88 0.06 -43.32
C GLY A 225 10.92 0.71 -44.31
N GLU A 226 10.18 -0.12 -45.06
CA GLU A 226 9.15 0.30 -46.02
C GLU A 226 7.94 1.00 -45.39
N LEU A 227 7.78 0.90 -44.07
CA LEU A 227 6.74 1.60 -43.31
C LEU A 227 7.20 2.98 -42.80
N PHE A 228 8.44 3.39 -43.09
CA PHE A 228 8.95 4.73 -42.77
C PHE A 228 8.70 5.15 -41.31
N GLU A 229 7.78 6.10 -41.09
CA GLU A 229 7.44 6.73 -39.81
C GLU A 229 6.29 6.05 -39.05
N TYR A 230 5.66 5.03 -39.63
CA TYR A 230 4.56 4.31 -39.00
C TYR A 230 5.07 3.37 -37.89
N SER A 231 4.25 3.23 -36.85
CA SER A 231 4.56 2.49 -35.62
C SER A 231 3.79 1.18 -35.54
N TYR A 232 4.25 0.25 -34.70
CA TYR A 232 3.48 -0.95 -34.37
C TYR A 232 2.23 -0.60 -33.56
N GLY A 233 1.13 -1.34 -33.78
CA GLY A 233 -0.16 -1.05 -33.16
C GLY A 233 -0.11 -0.94 -31.63
N MET A 234 -0.63 0.16 -31.08
CA MET A 234 -0.55 0.45 -29.64
C MET A 234 -1.64 -0.18 -28.77
N GLY A 235 -2.70 -0.67 -29.41
CA GLY A 235 -3.82 -1.29 -28.74
C GLY A 235 -4.76 -0.36 -27.98
N ASP A 236 -4.64 0.98 -28.05
CA ASP A 236 -5.51 1.83 -27.23
C ASP A 236 -7.00 1.68 -27.60
N ALA A 237 -7.43 2.13 -28.79
CA ALA A 237 -8.83 2.01 -29.22
C ALA A 237 -9.29 0.54 -29.35
N TYR A 238 -10.03 0.06 -28.33
CA TYR A 238 -10.72 -1.24 -28.28
C TYR A 238 -9.82 -2.51 -28.27
N GLU A 239 -8.51 -2.37 -28.09
CA GLU A 239 -7.56 -3.50 -28.05
C GLU A 239 -6.56 -3.39 -26.88
N GLY A 240 -7.02 -2.77 -25.77
CA GLY A 240 -6.19 -2.30 -24.65
C GLY A 240 -5.19 -3.35 -24.16
N LYS A 241 -3.92 -2.97 -24.00
CA LYS A 241 -2.86 -3.90 -23.57
C LYS A 241 -2.49 -3.82 -22.09
N TRP A 242 -3.00 -2.84 -21.35
CA TRP A 242 -2.74 -2.64 -19.92
C TRP A 242 -4.02 -2.59 -19.03
N PRO A 243 -5.19 -3.17 -19.41
CA PRO A 243 -6.46 -2.79 -18.80
C PRO A 243 -6.60 -3.24 -17.34
N SER A 244 -6.19 -4.48 -17.04
CA SER A 244 -6.15 -5.03 -15.68
C SER A 244 -4.77 -4.79 -15.10
N ARG A 245 -4.67 -3.78 -14.21
CA ARG A 245 -3.45 -3.46 -13.47
C ARG A 245 -3.76 -3.24 -11.99
N PHE A 246 -2.99 -3.87 -11.10
CA PHE A 246 -3.16 -3.76 -9.65
C PHE A 246 -1.80 -3.78 -8.95
N ILE A 247 -1.69 -3.15 -7.79
CA ILE A 247 -0.52 -3.26 -6.91
C ILE A 247 -0.98 -3.75 -5.54
N LEU A 248 -0.50 -4.91 -5.10
CA LEU A 248 -0.77 -5.44 -3.76
C LEU A 248 0.54 -5.82 -3.07
N ALA A 249 0.84 -5.19 -1.94
CA ALA A 249 1.99 -5.48 -1.11
C ALA A 249 3.31 -5.65 -1.92
N GLY A 250 3.68 -4.59 -2.66
CA GLY A 250 4.91 -4.51 -3.45
C GLY A 250 4.92 -5.32 -4.73
N LYS A 251 3.78 -5.88 -5.15
CA LYS A 251 3.67 -6.69 -6.37
C LYS A 251 2.74 -6.04 -7.36
N LEU A 252 3.19 -5.91 -8.59
CA LEU A 252 2.40 -5.45 -9.72
C LEU A 252 1.79 -6.66 -10.44
N TYR A 253 0.48 -6.60 -10.63
CA TYR A 253 -0.29 -7.57 -11.39
C TYR A 253 -0.77 -6.92 -12.67
N TYR A 254 -0.47 -7.53 -13.82
CA TYR A 254 -0.98 -7.04 -15.10
C TYR A 254 -1.29 -8.17 -16.07
N THR A 255 -2.21 -7.93 -17.01
CA THR A 255 -2.57 -8.91 -18.04
C THR A 255 -1.84 -8.65 -19.35
N SER A 256 -1.42 -9.70 -20.05
CA SER A 256 -1.01 -9.66 -21.45
C SER A 256 -1.84 -10.62 -22.32
N GLY A 257 -1.94 -10.34 -23.62
CA GLY A 257 -2.75 -11.12 -24.56
C GLY A 257 -4.22 -10.67 -24.59
N GLY A 258 -5.15 -11.59 -24.86
CA GLY A 258 -6.58 -11.33 -24.63
C GLY A 258 -7.33 -10.39 -25.58
N ALA A 259 -6.67 -9.77 -26.57
CA ALA A 259 -7.33 -8.84 -27.51
C ALA A 259 -8.52 -9.46 -28.29
N ARG A 260 -8.65 -10.79 -28.25
CA ARG A 260 -9.82 -11.53 -28.73
C ARG A 260 -10.21 -12.62 -27.73
N PRO A 261 -11.51 -12.98 -27.64
CA PRO A 261 -11.98 -13.99 -26.69
C PRO A 261 -11.35 -15.38 -26.82
N ASP A 262 -10.79 -15.70 -28.00
CA ASP A 262 -10.14 -16.98 -28.30
C ASP A 262 -8.64 -17.02 -27.95
N LEU A 263 -8.05 -15.89 -27.54
CA LEU A 263 -6.65 -15.81 -27.14
C LEU A 263 -6.50 -15.85 -25.61
N PRO A 264 -5.45 -16.51 -25.09
CA PRO A 264 -5.21 -16.55 -23.66
C PRO A 264 -4.96 -15.15 -23.08
N ILE A 265 -5.57 -14.87 -21.92
CA ILE A 265 -5.30 -13.75 -21.03
C ILE A 265 -4.37 -14.27 -19.95
N VAL A 266 -3.11 -13.84 -20.00
CA VAL A 266 -2.10 -14.25 -19.03
C VAL A 266 -1.95 -13.11 -18.03
N THR A 267 -2.23 -13.38 -16.75
CA THR A 267 -1.89 -12.47 -15.65
C THR A 267 -0.45 -12.72 -15.22
N HIS A 268 0.34 -11.68 -15.17
CA HIS A 268 1.71 -11.65 -14.65
C HIS A 268 1.69 -11.03 -13.26
N CYS A 269 2.46 -11.62 -12.35
CA CYS A 269 2.83 -11.03 -11.07
C CYS A 269 4.33 -10.73 -11.13
N VAL A 270 4.67 -9.46 -10.97
CA VAL A 270 6.06 -9.02 -10.92
C VAL A 270 6.32 -8.26 -9.64
N ASP A 271 7.53 -8.35 -9.12
CA ASP A 271 8.00 -7.48 -8.07
C ASP A 271 8.02 -6.03 -8.58
N LEU A 272 7.39 -5.11 -7.85
CA LEU A 272 7.21 -3.73 -8.30
C LEU A 272 8.53 -2.95 -8.29
N SER A 273 9.44 -3.25 -7.36
CA SER A 273 10.71 -2.52 -7.21
C SER A 273 11.75 -2.95 -8.25
N THR A 274 11.72 -4.23 -8.66
CA THR A 274 12.73 -4.83 -9.55
C THR A 274 12.24 -5.23 -10.94
N GLY A 275 10.93 -5.45 -11.11
CA GLY A 275 10.34 -5.97 -12.35
C GLY A 275 10.53 -7.47 -12.55
N GLU A 276 11.09 -8.19 -11.56
CA GLU A 276 11.27 -9.63 -11.59
C GLU A 276 9.91 -10.35 -11.67
N GLU A 277 9.75 -11.29 -12.61
CA GLU A 277 8.53 -12.09 -12.70
C GLU A 277 8.52 -13.19 -11.65
N LEU A 278 7.56 -13.11 -10.73
CA LEU A 278 7.39 -14.07 -9.64
C LEU A 278 6.55 -15.26 -10.10
N TRP A 279 5.48 -15.00 -10.85
CA TRP A 279 4.66 -16.01 -11.52
C TRP A 279 3.82 -15.42 -12.65
N ASN A 280 3.32 -16.28 -13.54
CA ASN A 280 2.27 -15.94 -14.49
C ASN A 280 1.25 -17.07 -14.58
N LYS A 281 -0.03 -16.73 -14.75
CA LYS A 281 -1.15 -17.67 -14.76
C LYS A 281 -2.28 -17.21 -15.69
N ILE A 282 -2.99 -18.17 -16.27
CA ILE A 282 -4.32 -17.95 -16.86
C ILE A 282 -5.34 -18.30 -15.80
N PHE A 283 -6.18 -17.34 -15.41
CA PHE A 283 -7.18 -17.58 -14.39
C PHE A 283 -8.42 -18.23 -14.98
N MET A 284 -8.86 -19.33 -14.35
CA MET A 284 -10.12 -20.01 -14.63
C MET A 284 -10.29 -20.30 -16.14
N ASN A 285 -11.44 -19.95 -16.72
CA ASN A 285 -11.73 -20.05 -18.15
C ASN A 285 -11.38 -18.74 -18.85
N ASN A 286 -10.09 -18.38 -18.83
CA ASN A 286 -9.57 -17.21 -19.52
C ASN A 286 -10.13 -15.87 -19.00
N GLN A 287 -10.22 -15.72 -17.68
CA GLN A 287 -10.74 -14.52 -17.01
C GLN A 287 -9.62 -13.58 -16.55
N SER A 288 -9.94 -12.30 -16.38
CA SER A 288 -9.03 -11.29 -15.81
C SER A 288 -9.38 -11.02 -14.35
N ILE A 289 -8.39 -10.56 -13.58
CA ILE A 289 -8.62 -10.04 -12.22
C ILE A 289 -9.50 -8.78 -12.33
N SER A 290 -10.53 -8.73 -11.50
CA SER A 290 -11.49 -7.62 -11.42
C SER A 290 -11.07 -6.59 -10.36
N PHE A 291 -10.57 -7.04 -9.22
CA PHE A 291 -10.06 -6.20 -8.12
C PHE A 291 -9.22 -7.03 -7.14
N GLY A 292 -8.51 -6.36 -6.24
CA GLY A 292 -7.81 -6.96 -5.10
C GLY A 292 -8.42 -6.55 -3.75
N GLN A 293 -7.85 -7.08 -2.67
CA GLN A 293 -8.22 -6.73 -1.30
C GLN A 293 -7.04 -7.02 -0.36
N ILE A 294 -6.85 -6.18 0.66
CA ILE A 294 -6.06 -6.50 1.85
C ILE A 294 -7.02 -6.50 3.04
N LEU A 295 -7.65 -7.66 3.31
CA LEU A 295 -8.60 -7.83 4.40
C LEU A 295 -7.86 -7.92 5.73
N TYR A 296 -8.07 -6.98 6.64
CA TYR A 296 -7.62 -7.14 8.01
C TYR A 296 -8.72 -7.85 8.81
N TRP A 297 -8.42 -9.04 9.31
CA TRP A 297 -9.30 -9.77 10.19
C TRP A 297 -8.91 -9.48 11.63
N ASP A 298 -9.79 -8.83 12.37
CA ASP A 298 -9.62 -8.53 13.79
C ASP A 298 -10.74 -9.22 14.59
N SER A 299 -10.38 -10.27 15.32
CA SER A 299 -11.31 -11.00 16.15
C SER A 299 -10.58 -11.56 17.36
N TYR A 300 -11.33 -11.92 18.40
CA TYR A 300 -10.73 -12.38 19.65
C TYR A 300 -9.76 -13.57 19.55
N ASN A 301 -9.82 -14.37 18.47
CA ASN A 301 -8.97 -15.56 18.28
C ASN A 301 -7.85 -15.34 17.25
N TYR A 302 -8.02 -14.41 16.31
CA TYR A 302 -7.05 -14.17 15.24
C TYR A 302 -7.04 -12.72 14.80
N HIS A 303 -5.83 -12.19 14.60
CA HIS A 303 -5.56 -10.84 14.13
C HIS A 303 -4.56 -10.90 12.97
N GLY A 304 -4.93 -10.49 11.76
CA GLY A 304 -4.02 -10.52 10.62
C GLY A 304 -4.60 -10.04 9.30
N ALA A 305 -3.72 -9.59 8.40
CA ALA A 305 -4.09 -9.11 7.08
C ALA A 305 -3.92 -10.20 6.00
N TYR A 306 -4.88 -10.29 5.09
CA TYR A 306 -4.92 -11.26 3.99
C TYR A 306 -5.02 -10.55 2.64
N ALA A 307 -4.07 -10.84 1.74
CA ALA A 307 -4.06 -10.27 0.39
C ALA A 307 -4.72 -11.22 -0.61
N TYR A 308 -5.82 -10.77 -1.22
CA TYR A 308 -6.58 -11.54 -2.20
C TYR A 308 -6.68 -10.82 -3.54
N LEU A 309 -6.72 -11.60 -4.62
CA LEU A 309 -7.10 -11.19 -5.97
C LEU A 309 -8.46 -11.80 -6.28
N TYR A 310 -9.38 -11.04 -6.86
CA TYR A 310 -10.73 -11.51 -7.18
C TYR A 310 -10.97 -11.52 -8.68
N VAL A 311 -11.53 -12.63 -9.16
CA VAL A 311 -12.24 -12.68 -10.44
C VAL A 311 -13.73 -12.60 -10.14
N ALA A 312 -14.40 -11.58 -10.67
CA ALA A 312 -15.84 -11.38 -10.54
C ALA A 312 -16.55 -11.67 -11.88
N GLU A 313 -17.54 -12.56 -11.86
CA GLU A 313 -18.44 -12.86 -12.98
C GLU A 313 -19.85 -12.37 -12.64
N GLY A 314 -20.55 -11.65 -13.53
CA GLY A 314 -21.88 -11.09 -13.23
C GLY A 314 -21.82 -9.76 -12.47
N GLY A 315 -22.86 -9.41 -11.71
CA GLY A 315 -22.96 -8.13 -10.99
C GLY A 315 -23.71 -7.03 -11.75
N MET A 316 -23.35 -5.77 -11.50
CA MET A 316 -23.92 -4.62 -12.21
C MET A 316 -23.51 -4.65 -13.68
N SER A 317 -24.44 -4.35 -14.59
CA SER A 317 -24.20 -4.32 -16.04
C SER A 317 -24.68 -3.00 -16.63
N PHE A 318 -23.87 -2.42 -17.53
CA PHE A 318 -24.26 -1.24 -18.29
C PHE A 318 -25.31 -1.55 -19.37
N PHE A 319 -25.33 -2.79 -19.89
CA PHE A 319 -26.18 -3.20 -21.02
C PHE A 319 -27.31 -4.18 -20.62
N GLY A 320 -27.49 -4.45 -19.33
CA GLY A 320 -28.47 -5.41 -18.84
C GLY A 320 -28.85 -5.19 -17.38
N PRO A 321 -29.92 -5.86 -16.90
CA PRO A 321 -30.31 -5.77 -15.50
C PRO A 321 -29.18 -6.32 -14.60
N PRO A 322 -28.92 -5.71 -13.43
CA PRO A 322 -27.98 -6.26 -12.46
C PRO A 322 -28.32 -7.72 -12.15
N GLN A 323 -27.31 -8.59 -12.14
CA GLN A 323 -27.45 -10.00 -11.77
C GLN A 323 -26.57 -10.30 -10.55
N PRO A 324 -26.89 -11.34 -9.76
CA PRO A 324 -25.97 -11.81 -8.74
C PRO A 324 -24.59 -12.07 -9.34
N ALA A 325 -23.54 -11.65 -8.63
CA ALA A 325 -22.17 -11.88 -9.04
C ALA A 325 -21.66 -13.22 -8.47
N LYS A 326 -20.58 -13.71 -9.04
CA LYS A 326 -19.75 -14.78 -8.48
C LYS A 326 -18.36 -14.22 -8.27
N TRP A 327 -17.86 -14.29 -7.05
CA TRP A 327 -16.53 -13.84 -6.68
C TRP A 327 -15.65 -15.05 -6.39
N THR A 328 -14.54 -15.19 -7.12
CA THR A 328 -13.53 -16.22 -6.87
C THR A 328 -12.25 -15.56 -6.39
N ALA A 329 -11.86 -15.86 -5.15
CA ALA A 329 -10.68 -15.30 -4.50
C ALA A 329 -9.45 -16.18 -4.73
N PHE A 330 -8.32 -15.54 -5.00
CA PHE A 330 -7.01 -16.16 -5.15
C PHE A 330 -6.01 -15.52 -4.20
N ASP A 331 -5.07 -16.30 -3.69
CA ASP A 331 -3.96 -15.80 -2.89
C ASP A 331 -3.09 -14.87 -3.74
N ALA A 332 -2.82 -13.65 -3.28
CA ALA A 332 -2.04 -12.69 -4.08
C ALA A 332 -0.57 -13.11 -4.25
N TYR A 333 -0.01 -13.87 -3.29
CA TYR A 333 1.38 -14.30 -3.33
C TYR A 333 1.61 -15.46 -4.30
N THR A 334 0.73 -16.46 -4.32
CA THR A 334 0.87 -17.65 -5.17
C THR A 334 -0.02 -17.65 -6.41
N GLY A 335 -1.11 -16.89 -6.42
CA GLY A 335 -2.17 -16.93 -7.43
C GLY A 335 -3.01 -18.22 -7.37
N ASP A 336 -3.01 -18.93 -6.24
CA ASP A 336 -3.81 -20.15 -6.06
C ASP A 336 -5.20 -19.83 -5.53
N TRP A 337 -6.18 -20.66 -5.89
CA TRP A 337 -7.55 -20.49 -5.43
C TRP A 337 -7.63 -20.59 -3.90
N CYS A 338 -8.33 -19.63 -3.28
CA CYS A 338 -8.59 -19.60 -1.85
C CYS A 338 -10.03 -20.01 -1.54
N PHE A 339 -11.02 -19.30 -2.10
CA PHE A 339 -12.43 -19.57 -1.88
C PHE A 339 -13.29 -18.97 -2.99
N THR A 340 -14.58 -19.32 -3.01
CA THR A 340 -15.56 -18.78 -3.95
C THR A 340 -16.84 -18.39 -3.22
N ILE A 341 -17.47 -17.31 -3.67
CA ILE A 341 -18.82 -16.92 -3.27
C ILE A 341 -19.67 -16.86 -4.54
N ASP A 342 -20.56 -17.81 -4.71
CA ASP A 342 -21.60 -17.79 -5.74
C ASP A 342 -22.74 -16.85 -5.30
N ASN A 343 -23.50 -16.29 -6.24
CA ASN A 343 -24.70 -15.50 -5.95
C ASN A 343 -24.50 -14.32 -4.98
N VAL A 344 -23.34 -13.64 -5.02
CA VAL A 344 -23.15 -12.36 -4.33
C VAL A 344 -24.25 -11.39 -4.78
N PRO A 345 -24.96 -10.71 -3.85
CA PRO A 345 -26.04 -9.79 -4.21
C PRO A 345 -25.59 -8.70 -5.20
N ALA A 346 -26.54 -8.17 -5.98
CA ALA A 346 -26.27 -7.06 -6.88
C ALA A 346 -26.43 -5.72 -6.14
N GLY A 347 -25.45 -4.83 -6.29
CA GLY A 347 -25.44 -3.53 -5.64
C GLY A 347 -24.10 -2.80 -5.74
N THR A 348 -23.95 -1.75 -4.95
CA THR A 348 -22.72 -0.97 -4.83
C THR A 348 -21.80 -1.63 -3.79
N THR A 349 -20.56 -1.94 -4.17
CA THR A 349 -19.59 -2.48 -3.22
C THR A 349 -19.05 -1.38 -2.31
N LEU A 350 -19.18 -1.55 -0.99
CA LEU A 350 -18.60 -0.66 0.02
C LEU A 350 -17.49 -1.37 0.78
N TYR A 351 -16.65 -0.59 1.44
CA TYR A 351 -15.48 -1.10 2.17
C TYR A 351 -15.53 -0.60 3.61
N GLY A 352 -15.39 -1.52 4.56
CA GLY A 352 -15.28 -1.24 5.98
C GLY A 352 -13.88 -0.78 6.40
N PRO A 353 -13.70 -0.39 7.67
CA PRO A 353 -12.42 0.09 8.20
C PRO A 353 -11.29 -0.96 8.15
N ASN A 354 -11.61 -2.26 8.15
CA ASN A 354 -10.63 -3.33 8.00
C ASN A 354 -10.61 -3.90 6.57
N ASN A 355 -11.11 -3.10 5.61
CA ASN A 355 -11.31 -3.47 4.20
C ASN A 355 -12.25 -4.67 4.01
N GLU A 356 -13.18 -4.92 4.93
CA GLU A 356 -14.29 -5.85 4.70
C GLU A 356 -15.12 -5.37 3.51
N MET A 357 -15.61 -6.29 2.69
CA MET A 357 -16.42 -5.94 1.53
C MET A 357 -17.89 -6.11 1.86
N TYR A 358 -18.65 -5.06 1.56
CA TYR A 358 -20.10 -5.04 1.67
C TYR A 358 -20.74 -4.83 0.30
N VAL A 359 -21.99 -5.25 0.14
CA VAL A 359 -22.81 -4.89 -1.03
C VAL A 359 -24.07 -4.19 -0.58
N LEU A 360 -24.15 -2.90 -0.90
CA LEU A 360 -25.32 -2.06 -0.66
C LEU A 360 -26.33 -2.21 -1.81
N SER A 361 -27.56 -2.54 -1.48
CA SER A 361 -28.69 -2.53 -2.41
C SER A 361 -29.76 -1.56 -1.91
N VAL A 362 -30.16 -0.60 -2.75
CA VAL A 362 -31.23 0.36 -2.46
C VAL A 362 -32.30 0.22 -3.52
N ASP A 363 -33.50 -0.17 -3.10
CA ASP A 363 -34.67 -0.33 -3.95
C ASP A 363 -35.72 0.73 -3.57
N THR A 364 -35.67 1.86 -4.27
CA THR A 364 -36.59 2.99 -4.08
C THR A 364 -38.01 2.69 -4.54
N MET A 365 -38.22 1.64 -5.35
CA MET A 365 -39.57 1.22 -5.78
C MET A 365 -40.26 0.37 -4.72
N ASN A 366 -39.51 -0.48 -4.02
CA ASN A 366 -40.01 -1.33 -2.93
C ASN A 366 -39.73 -0.76 -1.53
N ASN A 367 -39.18 0.46 -1.45
CA ASN A 367 -38.87 1.18 -0.22
C ASN A 367 -37.98 0.34 0.72
N ARG A 368 -36.93 -0.28 0.18
CA ARG A 368 -36.06 -1.19 0.93
C ARG A 368 -34.59 -0.89 0.72
N MET A 369 -33.81 -1.00 1.78
CA MET A 369 -32.34 -0.96 1.73
C MET A 369 -31.77 -2.18 2.43
N THR A 370 -30.74 -2.79 1.82
CA THR A 370 -29.99 -3.89 2.42
C THR A 370 -28.50 -3.68 2.30
N LEU A 371 -27.75 -4.10 3.31
CA LEU A 371 -26.29 -4.17 3.28
C LEU A 371 -25.89 -5.63 3.54
N TRP A 372 -25.26 -6.25 2.55
CA TRP A 372 -24.71 -7.59 2.65
C TRP A 372 -23.24 -7.52 3.04
N ASP A 373 -22.78 -8.37 3.96
CA ASP A 373 -21.45 -8.40 4.54
C ASP A 373 -20.75 -9.73 4.23
N MET A 374 -19.65 -9.65 3.48
CA MET A 374 -18.83 -10.82 3.13
C MET A 374 -18.17 -11.45 4.35
N SER A 375 -17.76 -10.63 5.33
CA SER A 375 -17.02 -11.06 6.50
C SER A 375 -17.88 -11.98 7.39
N VAL A 376 -19.16 -11.64 7.56
CA VAL A 376 -20.15 -12.45 8.25
C VAL A 376 -20.41 -13.76 7.51
N LEU A 377 -20.58 -13.69 6.17
CA LEU A 377 -20.80 -14.90 5.37
C LEU A 377 -19.60 -15.86 5.45
N GLY A 378 -18.38 -15.36 5.35
CA GLY A 378 -17.17 -16.18 5.31
C GLY A 378 -16.93 -17.00 6.59
N VAL A 379 -17.60 -16.62 7.69
CA VAL A 379 -17.57 -17.35 8.98
C VAL A 379 -18.92 -17.97 9.37
N SER A 380 -19.94 -17.90 8.50
CA SER A 380 -21.31 -18.42 8.75
C SER A 380 -21.39 -19.91 9.09
N ARG A 381 -20.39 -20.70 8.65
CA ARG A 381 -20.32 -22.15 8.87
C ARG A 381 -19.54 -22.53 10.13
N ALA A 382 -19.11 -21.55 10.91
CA ALA A 382 -18.49 -21.77 12.21
C ALA A 382 -19.43 -22.53 13.14
N THR A 383 -18.92 -23.56 13.82
CA THR A 383 -19.71 -24.37 14.77
C THR A 383 -19.61 -23.88 16.21
N SER A 384 -18.74 -22.91 16.43
CA SER A 384 -18.52 -22.24 17.70
C SER A 384 -18.05 -20.81 17.42
N SER A 385 -18.13 -19.94 18.42
CA SER A 385 -17.49 -18.63 18.32
C SER A 385 -15.98 -18.77 18.08
N TYR A 386 -15.32 -19.85 18.54
CA TYR A 386 -13.87 -20.08 18.37
C TYR A 386 -13.47 -20.28 16.91
N ASP A 387 -14.30 -21.01 16.20
CA ASP A 387 -14.15 -21.21 14.77
C ASP A 387 -14.38 -19.88 14.03
N ALA A 388 -15.41 -19.12 14.42
CA ALA A 388 -15.76 -17.85 13.79
C ALA A 388 -14.64 -16.81 13.90
N GLY A 389 -13.84 -16.84 14.98
CA GLY A 389 -12.69 -15.97 15.15
C GLY A 389 -11.48 -16.30 14.24
N SER A 390 -11.58 -17.24 13.30
CA SER A 390 -10.45 -17.63 12.46
C SER A 390 -10.81 -17.64 10.96
N TRP A 391 -10.76 -16.46 10.32
CA TRP A 391 -11.09 -16.27 8.90
C TRP A 391 -10.44 -17.30 7.98
N GLY A 392 -9.11 -17.42 8.04
CA GLY A 392 -8.37 -18.34 7.17
C GLY A 392 -8.85 -19.78 7.27
N ASN A 393 -9.20 -20.26 8.48
CA ASN A 393 -9.72 -21.61 8.68
C ASN A 393 -11.17 -21.77 8.19
N MET A 394 -11.98 -20.71 8.27
CA MET A 394 -13.40 -20.75 7.90
C MET A 394 -13.63 -20.58 6.40
N ALA A 395 -12.91 -19.65 5.77
CA ALA A 395 -13.10 -19.31 4.37
C ALA A 395 -12.29 -20.22 3.42
N HIS A 396 -11.05 -20.57 3.77
CA HIS A 396 -10.15 -21.24 2.83
C HIS A 396 -10.65 -22.62 2.41
N GLY A 397 -10.54 -22.90 1.11
CA GLY A 397 -10.97 -24.16 0.52
C GLY A 397 -12.48 -24.32 0.40
N LYS A 398 -13.27 -23.24 0.54
CA LYS A 398 -14.74 -23.29 0.56
C LYS A 398 -15.39 -22.57 -0.61
N THR A 399 -16.61 -22.99 -0.89
CA THR A 399 -17.57 -22.27 -1.72
C THR A 399 -18.78 -21.93 -0.86
N PHE A 400 -19.19 -20.67 -0.89
CA PHE A 400 -20.37 -20.11 -0.22
C PHE A 400 -21.40 -19.70 -1.27
N ASP A 401 -22.68 -19.77 -0.92
CA ASP A 401 -23.73 -19.03 -1.64
C ASP A 401 -24.02 -17.72 -0.89
N GLY A 402 -24.06 -16.60 -1.60
CA GLY A 402 -24.25 -15.26 -1.04
C GLY A 402 -25.52 -15.10 -0.21
N TYR A 403 -26.51 -15.98 -0.40
CA TYR A 403 -27.77 -15.99 0.35
C TYR A 403 -27.89 -17.15 1.36
N GLU A 404 -26.86 -17.97 1.57
CA GLU A 404 -26.97 -19.13 2.46
C GLU A 404 -27.13 -18.76 3.93
N ASP A 405 -26.59 -17.62 4.37
CA ASP A 405 -26.75 -17.09 5.72
C ASP A 405 -27.52 -15.76 5.71
N PRO A 406 -28.76 -15.73 6.22
CA PRO A 406 -29.52 -14.49 6.37
C PRO A 406 -28.83 -13.42 7.23
N ASN A 407 -27.96 -13.81 8.15
CA ASN A 407 -27.24 -12.86 9.02
C ASN A 407 -26.20 -12.05 8.25
N ALA A 408 -25.78 -12.50 7.06
CA ALA A 408 -24.90 -11.72 6.20
C ALA A 408 -25.58 -10.43 5.71
N PHE A 409 -26.92 -10.32 5.76
CA PHE A 409 -27.62 -9.06 5.51
C PHE A 409 -27.72 -8.25 6.80
N THR A 410 -26.60 -7.64 7.19
CA THR A 410 -26.44 -6.88 8.45
C THR A 410 -27.37 -5.68 8.53
N VAL A 411 -27.73 -5.10 7.38
CA VAL A 411 -28.81 -4.12 7.28
C VAL A 411 -29.90 -4.68 6.37
N ASN A 412 -31.15 -4.58 6.83
CA ASN A 412 -32.32 -4.91 6.05
C ASN A 412 -33.52 -4.11 6.58
N VAL A 413 -33.68 -2.90 6.07
CA VAL A 413 -34.59 -1.88 6.61
C VAL A 413 -35.55 -1.37 5.54
N THR A 414 -36.67 -0.83 6.01
CA THR A 414 -37.59 -0.06 5.15
C THR A 414 -37.11 1.38 5.11
N ILE A 415 -37.03 1.97 3.92
CA ILE A 415 -36.63 3.37 3.71
C ILE A 415 -37.86 4.21 3.33
N PRO A 416 -37.78 5.56 3.39
CA PRO A 416 -38.87 6.42 2.94
C PRO A 416 -39.30 6.14 1.50
N ALA A 417 -40.60 6.31 1.22
CA ALA A 417 -41.15 6.16 -0.12
C ALA A 417 -41.01 7.45 -0.93
N GLY A 418 -40.90 7.32 -2.25
CA GLY A 418 -40.89 8.46 -3.18
C GLY A 418 -39.50 9.04 -3.48
N LEU A 419 -38.43 8.44 -2.96
CA LEU A 419 -37.05 8.86 -3.23
C LEU A 419 -36.73 8.76 -4.73
N ALA A 420 -36.31 9.87 -5.32
CA ALA A 420 -36.07 9.98 -6.76
C ALA A 420 -34.76 9.32 -7.19
N GLY A 421 -34.80 8.60 -8.31
CA GLY A 421 -33.59 8.06 -8.95
C GLY A 421 -32.90 6.93 -8.17
N SER A 422 -31.57 6.96 -8.16
CA SER A 422 -30.72 5.86 -7.65
C SER A 422 -29.55 6.40 -6.83
N VAL A 423 -28.84 5.49 -6.16
CA VAL A 423 -27.58 5.78 -5.46
C VAL A 423 -26.58 6.45 -6.41
N GLN A 424 -25.95 7.52 -5.92
CA GLN A 424 -24.89 8.28 -6.58
C GLN A 424 -23.53 7.96 -5.94
N VAL A 425 -23.46 7.98 -4.59
CA VAL A 425 -22.26 7.65 -3.81
C VAL A 425 -22.67 7.13 -2.43
N ALA A 426 -21.85 6.28 -1.80
CA ALA A 426 -22.09 5.80 -0.45
C ALA A 426 -20.79 5.41 0.24
N ALA A 427 -20.74 5.51 1.58
CA ALA A 427 -19.66 4.95 2.40
C ALA A 427 -20.23 4.15 3.57
N TYR A 428 -19.55 3.06 3.89
CA TYR A 428 -19.87 2.21 5.03
C TYR A 428 -19.87 3.03 6.32
N GLY A 429 -20.89 2.84 7.16
CA GLY A 429 -21.02 3.50 8.46
C GLY A 429 -21.32 5.00 8.45
N ASP A 430 -21.39 5.65 7.28
CA ASP A 430 -21.73 7.08 7.15
C ASP A 430 -23.10 7.25 6.49
N ARG A 431 -23.17 7.28 5.16
CA ARG A 431 -24.41 7.59 4.44
C ARG A 431 -24.47 7.02 3.03
N VAL A 432 -25.68 6.95 2.51
CA VAL A 432 -25.99 6.77 1.10
C VAL A 432 -26.53 8.08 0.55
N ILE A 433 -25.93 8.56 -0.54
CA ILE A 433 -26.45 9.67 -1.31
C ILE A 433 -27.06 9.09 -2.57
N GLY A 434 -28.32 9.41 -2.81
CA GLY A 434 -28.98 9.09 -4.07
C GLY A 434 -29.73 10.29 -4.62
N GLY A 435 -30.22 10.14 -5.85
CA GLY A 435 -30.88 11.24 -6.52
C GLY A 435 -31.17 11.01 -7.98
N SER A 436 -31.81 12.01 -8.56
CA SER A 436 -32.08 12.14 -9.99
C SER A 436 -31.55 13.47 -10.49
N ILE A 437 -30.67 13.40 -11.49
CA ILE A 437 -30.03 14.55 -12.12
C ILE A 437 -30.60 14.69 -13.54
N THR A 438 -31.22 15.83 -13.82
CA THR A 438 -31.81 16.15 -15.13
C THR A 438 -31.42 17.56 -15.56
N ASN A 439 -31.77 17.94 -16.77
CA ASN A 439 -31.58 19.31 -17.27
C ASN A 439 -32.64 20.31 -16.77
N GLU A 440 -33.64 19.86 -15.99
CA GLU A 440 -34.66 20.72 -15.39
C GLU A 440 -34.48 20.84 -13.87
N GLN A 441 -34.09 19.75 -13.21
CA GLN A 441 -33.98 19.68 -11.76
C GLN A 441 -32.87 18.71 -11.32
N VAL A 442 -32.29 19.02 -10.16
CA VAL A 442 -31.39 18.13 -9.40
C VAL A 442 -32.09 17.78 -8.10
N SER A 443 -32.47 16.52 -7.92
CA SER A 443 -33.07 16.02 -6.69
C SER A 443 -32.11 15.08 -5.99
N LEU A 444 -31.72 15.40 -4.75
CA LEU A 444 -30.80 14.61 -3.93
C LEU A 444 -31.48 14.21 -2.63
N TRP A 445 -31.16 13.03 -2.14
CA TRP A 445 -31.54 12.55 -0.81
C TRP A 445 -30.37 11.83 -0.15
N GLY A 446 -30.37 11.85 1.18
CA GLY A 446 -29.39 11.18 2.02
C GLY A 446 -30.07 10.19 2.95
N LEU A 447 -29.57 8.95 3.00
CA LEU A 447 -29.96 7.96 4.01
C LEU A 447 -28.78 7.67 4.91
N SER A 448 -29.02 7.49 6.21
CA SER A 448 -27.97 7.12 7.15
C SER A 448 -27.56 5.65 7.00
N LEU A 449 -26.27 5.38 7.14
CA LEU A 449 -25.69 4.05 7.40
C LEU A 449 -25.02 4.00 8.78
N GLU A 450 -25.20 5.04 9.62
CA GLU A 450 -24.74 5.02 11.00
C GLU A 450 -25.50 3.94 11.80
N GLU A 451 -24.77 3.25 12.67
CA GLU A 451 -25.31 2.16 13.48
C GLU A 451 -26.54 2.61 14.30
N GLY A 452 -27.66 1.89 14.13
CA GLY A 452 -28.92 2.15 14.81
C GLY A 452 -29.84 3.17 14.14
N ASN A 453 -29.38 3.86 13.10
CA ASN A 453 -30.16 4.81 12.30
C ASN A 453 -30.24 4.39 10.82
N GLU A 454 -29.93 3.14 10.49
CA GLU A 454 -29.79 2.71 9.11
C GLU A 454 -31.10 2.89 8.33
N GLY A 455 -31.03 3.63 7.23
CA GLY A 455 -32.19 3.94 6.38
C GLY A 455 -33.00 5.15 6.82
N ASP A 456 -32.64 5.82 7.91
CA ASP A 456 -33.25 7.10 8.29
C ASP A 456 -32.92 8.19 7.26
N LEU A 457 -33.91 9.00 6.93
CA LEU A 457 -33.76 10.13 6.01
C LEU A 457 -32.98 11.26 6.69
N LEU A 458 -31.82 11.58 6.13
CA LEU A 458 -31.00 12.72 6.55
C LEU A 458 -31.52 14.02 5.92
N PHE A 459 -31.75 13.97 4.61
CA PHE A 459 -32.28 15.09 3.83
C PHE A 459 -32.96 14.58 2.54
N GLU A 460 -33.82 15.42 1.98
CA GLU A 460 -34.34 15.29 0.62
C GLU A 460 -34.54 16.72 0.09
N ASN A 461 -33.89 17.05 -1.03
CA ASN A 461 -33.91 18.38 -1.59
C ASN A 461 -33.98 18.33 -3.11
N THR A 462 -34.73 19.26 -3.69
CA THR A 462 -34.83 19.45 -5.13
C THR A 462 -34.48 20.88 -5.47
N TRP A 463 -33.47 21.03 -6.31
CA TRP A 463 -33.05 22.32 -6.85
C TRP A 463 -33.50 22.44 -8.31
N ASP A 464 -34.16 23.55 -8.62
CA ASP A 464 -34.53 23.90 -9.99
C ASP A 464 -33.29 24.37 -10.75
N ALA A 465 -32.96 23.67 -11.84
CA ALA A 465 -31.82 24.02 -12.67
C ALA A 465 -32.06 25.34 -13.44
N PRO A 466 -30.99 26.05 -13.85
CA PRO A 466 -31.12 27.23 -14.69
C PRO A 466 -31.93 26.91 -15.96
N ALA A 467 -32.86 27.79 -16.31
CA ALA A 467 -33.77 27.58 -17.45
C ALA A 467 -33.02 27.31 -18.78
N ASP A 468 -31.79 27.81 -18.90
CA ASP A 468 -30.93 27.61 -20.06
C ASP A 468 -30.46 26.15 -20.23
N TRP A 469 -30.44 25.33 -19.18
CA TRP A 469 -30.12 23.90 -19.28
C TRP A 469 -31.17 23.18 -20.12
N ALA A 470 -32.46 23.35 -19.77
CA ALA A 470 -33.58 22.76 -20.51
C ALA A 470 -33.73 23.39 -21.90
N ALA A 471 -33.68 24.73 -21.99
CA ALA A 471 -33.80 25.45 -23.27
C ALA A 471 -32.66 25.09 -24.25
N GLY A 472 -31.44 24.88 -23.74
CA GLY A 472 -30.27 24.47 -24.50
C GLY A 472 -30.17 22.96 -24.73
N ASN A 473 -31.05 22.16 -24.13
CA ASN A 473 -30.96 20.70 -24.10
C ASN A 473 -29.56 20.21 -23.68
N VAL A 474 -29.05 20.78 -22.59
CA VAL A 474 -27.71 20.51 -22.06
C VAL A 474 -27.67 19.11 -21.45
N SER A 475 -26.62 18.34 -21.75
CA SER A 475 -26.32 17.08 -21.10
C SER A 475 -25.78 17.37 -19.70
N VAL A 476 -26.36 16.72 -18.70
CA VAL A 476 -26.02 16.91 -17.28
C VAL A 476 -25.72 15.56 -16.66
N SER A 477 -24.63 15.47 -15.91
CA SER A 477 -24.24 14.25 -15.19
C SER A 477 -23.49 14.57 -13.91
N MET A 478 -23.54 13.65 -12.95
CA MET A 478 -22.57 13.66 -11.85
C MET A 478 -21.16 13.51 -12.43
N SER A 479 -20.21 14.28 -11.90
CA SER A 479 -18.81 14.32 -12.35
C SER A 479 -17.86 13.78 -11.30
N ALA A 480 -18.04 14.19 -10.04
CA ALA A 480 -17.24 13.74 -8.90
C ALA A 480 -18.04 13.86 -7.61
N ALA A 481 -17.65 13.13 -6.57
CA ALA A 481 -18.17 13.30 -5.22
C ALA A 481 -17.07 12.99 -4.20
N SER A 482 -17.08 13.70 -3.08
CA SER A 482 -16.21 13.44 -1.93
C SER A 482 -17.05 13.37 -0.66
N LEU A 483 -17.06 12.19 -0.04
CA LEU A 483 -17.70 12.01 1.27
C LEU A 483 -16.83 12.57 2.40
N GLU A 484 -15.56 12.86 2.16
CA GLU A 484 -14.69 13.56 3.11
C GLU A 484 -15.02 15.06 3.12
N ASP A 485 -15.02 15.69 1.95
CA ASP A 485 -15.33 17.12 1.79
C ASP A 485 -16.84 17.44 1.83
N LYS A 486 -17.67 16.39 1.83
CA LYS A 486 -19.14 16.46 1.80
C LYS A 486 -19.70 17.25 0.61
N VAL A 487 -19.11 17.10 -0.58
CA VAL A 487 -19.56 17.76 -1.82
C VAL A 487 -19.77 16.76 -2.96
N LEU A 488 -20.87 16.92 -3.69
CA LEU A 488 -21.12 16.30 -4.99
C LEU A 488 -21.06 17.37 -6.08
N VAL A 489 -20.38 17.05 -7.18
CA VAL A 489 -20.17 17.95 -8.30
C VAL A 489 -20.90 17.42 -9.53
N ILE A 490 -21.72 18.28 -10.13
CA ILE A 490 -22.42 18.03 -11.39
C ILE A 490 -21.71 18.79 -12.51
N TRP A 491 -21.55 18.13 -13.65
CA TRP A 491 -21.00 18.71 -14.86
C TRP A 491 -22.09 18.89 -15.93
N THR A 492 -21.95 19.98 -16.68
CA THR A 492 -22.82 20.33 -17.80
C THR A 492 -22.01 20.40 -19.08
N GLN A 493 -22.24 19.48 -20.00
CA GLN A 493 -21.31 19.25 -21.13
C GLN A 493 -21.22 20.46 -22.09
N GLN A 494 -22.35 20.94 -22.61
CA GLN A 494 -22.38 21.99 -23.64
C GLN A 494 -21.99 23.37 -23.10
N THR A 495 -22.17 23.59 -21.79
CA THR A 495 -21.76 24.82 -21.10
C THR A 495 -20.39 24.70 -20.43
N ARG A 496 -19.86 23.50 -20.24
CA ARG A 496 -18.56 23.19 -19.60
C ARG A 496 -18.44 23.85 -18.22
N LYS A 497 -19.49 23.66 -17.42
CA LYS A 497 -19.60 24.23 -16.08
C LYS A 497 -19.83 23.15 -15.04
N PHE A 498 -19.31 23.41 -13.85
CA PHE A 498 -19.50 22.60 -12.65
C PHE A 498 -20.43 23.28 -11.65
N TYR A 499 -21.17 22.46 -10.91
CA TYR A 499 -22.12 22.87 -9.88
C TYR A 499 -21.95 21.97 -8.66
N GLY A 500 -21.67 22.56 -7.50
CA GLY A 500 -21.47 21.86 -6.23
C GLY A 500 -22.76 21.77 -5.42
N PHE A 501 -22.94 20.63 -4.76
CA PHE A 501 -24.06 20.33 -3.87
C PHE A 501 -23.56 19.70 -2.57
N SER A 502 -24.17 20.09 -1.44
CA SER A 502 -23.83 19.53 -0.14
C SER A 502 -24.30 18.09 -0.02
N LEU A 503 -23.42 17.20 0.46
CA LEU A 503 -23.77 15.84 0.86
C LEU A 503 -24.30 15.76 2.31
N GLU A 504 -24.40 16.90 3.00
CA GLU A 504 -25.05 16.99 4.31
C GLU A 504 -26.52 17.39 4.21
N THR A 505 -26.87 18.28 3.27
CA THR A 505 -28.21 18.87 3.17
C THR A 505 -28.88 18.67 1.81
N GLY A 506 -28.14 18.25 0.78
CA GLY A 506 -28.61 18.21 -0.61
C GLY A 506 -28.80 19.58 -1.24
N GLU A 507 -28.42 20.66 -0.55
CA GLU A 507 -28.54 22.02 -1.06
C GLU A 507 -27.48 22.34 -2.10
N TYR A 508 -27.87 23.12 -3.10
CA TYR A 508 -26.95 23.76 -4.03
C TYR A 508 -26.00 24.71 -3.28
N LEU A 509 -24.70 24.58 -3.54
CA LEU A 509 -23.64 25.39 -2.92
C LEU A 509 -23.16 26.49 -3.85
N TRP A 510 -22.69 26.09 -5.03
CA TRP A 510 -21.99 26.96 -5.97
C TRP A 510 -22.10 26.44 -7.39
N GLY A 511 -21.85 27.31 -8.36
CA GLY A 511 -21.71 26.95 -9.77
C GLY A 511 -20.74 27.91 -10.43
N ILE A 512 -19.84 27.40 -11.26
CA ILE A 512 -18.81 28.26 -11.85
C ILE A 512 -19.43 29.25 -12.85
N ASP A 513 -18.96 30.49 -12.80
CA ASP A 513 -19.48 31.58 -13.63
C ASP A 513 -18.96 31.51 -15.06
N GLU A 514 -17.70 31.17 -15.24
CA GLU A 514 -17.05 31.08 -16.54
C GLU A 514 -17.06 29.65 -17.06
N SER A 515 -17.34 29.49 -18.35
CA SER A 515 -17.16 28.18 -19.00
C SER A 515 -15.68 27.84 -19.08
N GLU A 516 -15.34 26.57 -18.85
CA GLU A 516 -14.03 26.07 -19.25
C GLU A 516 -13.86 26.13 -20.78
N ASP A 517 -12.61 25.98 -21.24
CA ASP A 517 -12.24 25.97 -22.64
C ASP A 517 -13.14 25.05 -23.47
N TYR A 518 -13.51 25.47 -24.68
CA TYR A 518 -14.52 24.79 -25.49
C TYR A 518 -14.21 23.31 -25.76
N LEU A 519 -12.94 22.90 -25.73
CA LEU A 519 -12.53 21.51 -25.92
C LEU A 519 -12.87 20.60 -24.74
N ASN A 520 -13.11 21.15 -23.53
CA ASN A 520 -13.69 20.40 -22.40
C ASN A 520 -15.18 20.09 -22.59
N VAL A 521 -15.73 20.21 -23.81
CA VAL A 521 -17.04 19.64 -24.15
C VAL A 521 -16.96 18.13 -24.42
N TYR A 522 -15.76 17.60 -24.70
CA TYR A 522 -15.60 16.21 -25.08
C TYR A 522 -15.69 15.27 -23.87
N TYR A 523 -16.12 14.04 -24.15
CA TYR A 523 -16.43 13.01 -23.15
C TYR A 523 -15.27 12.69 -22.20
N SER A 524 -14.02 12.87 -22.62
CA SER A 524 -12.84 12.59 -21.78
C SER A 524 -12.44 13.77 -20.89
N THR A 525 -13.42 14.55 -20.45
CA THR A 525 -13.22 15.52 -19.37
C THR A 525 -13.29 14.76 -18.06
N THR A 526 -12.18 14.69 -17.34
CA THR A 526 -12.05 13.92 -16.10
C THR A 526 -11.97 14.85 -14.93
N THR A 527 -12.79 14.58 -13.91
CA THR A 527 -12.78 15.31 -12.65
C THR A 527 -12.35 14.45 -11.48
N SER A 528 -11.69 15.06 -10.51
CA SER A 528 -11.21 14.39 -9.31
C SER A 528 -11.26 15.35 -8.12
N ILE A 529 -11.74 14.89 -6.98
CA ILE A 529 -11.69 15.65 -5.72
C ILE A 529 -10.63 15.05 -4.79
N ALA A 530 -9.70 15.88 -4.33
CA ALA A 530 -8.71 15.53 -3.32
C ALA A 530 -8.20 16.79 -2.62
N TYR A 531 -7.83 16.70 -1.34
CA TYR A 531 -7.26 17.81 -0.58
C TYR A 531 -8.11 19.10 -0.60
N GLY A 532 -9.45 18.96 -0.53
CA GLY A 532 -10.38 20.10 -0.61
C GLY A 532 -10.46 20.77 -1.99
N LYS A 533 -9.96 20.13 -3.04
CA LYS A 533 -9.86 20.72 -4.39
C LYS A 533 -10.56 19.85 -5.42
N LEU A 534 -11.25 20.50 -6.37
CA LEU A 534 -11.78 19.88 -7.58
C LEU A 534 -10.80 20.14 -8.74
N PHE A 535 -10.25 19.06 -9.29
CA PHE A 535 -9.45 19.07 -10.50
C PHE A 535 -10.31 18.73 -11.71
N SER A 536 -10.14 19.45 -12.82
CA SER A 536 -10.72 19.16 -14.13
C SER A 536 -9.60 19.10 -15.17
N THR A 537 -9.56 18.01 -15.95
CA THR A 537 -8.61 17.81 -17.06
C THR A 537 -9.36 17.33 -18.30
N GLY A 538 -8.78 17.50 -19.48
CA GLY A 538 -9.40 16.99 -20.70
C GLY A 538 -8.70 17.41 -21.98
N ALA A 539 -9.46 17.40 -23.07
CA ALA A 539 -8.95 17.66 -24.42
C ALA A 539 -8.44 19.09 -24.64
N CYS A 540 -8.78 20.04 -23.77
CA CYS A 540 -8.25 21.41 -23.85
C CYS A 540 -6.78 21.54 -23.43
N GLY A 541 -6.24 20.53 -22.73
CA GLY A 541 -4.87 20.57 -22.22
C GLY A 541 -4.62 21.56 -21.11
N ILE A 542 -5.67 21.96 -20.40
CA ILE A 542 -5.60 22.83 -19.22
C ILE A 542 -6.02 21.99 -18.01
N VAL A 543 -5.19 22.01 -16.98
CA VAL A 543 -5.56 21.53 -15.64
C VAL A 543 -6.22 22.69 -14.93
N TYR A 544 -7.49 22.55 -14.58
CA TYR A 544 -8.18 23.50 -13.74
C TYR A 544 -8.22 22.98 -12.30
N CYS A 545 -7.94 23.85 -11.33
CA CYS A 545 -8.06 23.55 -9.92
C CYS A 545 -9.01 24.56 -9.27
N TYR A 546 -10.13 24.07 -8.75
CA TYR A 546 -11.10 24.85 -7.99
C TYR A 546 -11.06 24.44 -6.51
N ASP A 547 -11.40 25.36 -5.61
CA ASP A 547 -11.78 24.98 -4.26
C ASP A 547 -13.10 24.22 -4.31
N VAL A 548 -13.17 23.05 -3.69
CA VAL A 548 -14.36 22.20 -3.79
C VAL A 548 -15.55 22.74 -3.00
N THR A 549 -15.30 23.60 -2.00
CA THR A 549 -16.31 24.09 -1.07
C THR A 549 -17.09 25.29 -1.59
N ASP A 550 -16.46 26.14 -2.40
CA ASP A 550 -17.08 27.36 -2.96
C ASP A 550 -16.99 27.49 -4.49
N GLY A 551 -16.21 26.63 -5.16
CA GLY A 551 -16.07 26.63 -6.62
C GLY A 551 -15.13 27.71 -7.17
N ASP A 552 -14.37 28.40 -6.32
CA ASP A 552 -13.42 29.43 -6.76
C ASP A 552 -12.24 28.80 -7.52
N LEU A 553 -11.88 29.38 -8.67
CA LEU A 553 -10.71 28.96 -9.43
C LEU A 553 -9.43 29.40 -8.71
N LEU A 554 -8.64 28.43 -8.24
CA LEU A 554 -7.41 28.66 -7.51
C LEU A 554 -6.22 28.87 -8.45
N TRP A 555 -6.05 27.95 -9.42
CA TRP A 555 -4.99 28.02 -10.42
C TRP A 555 -5.31 27.18 -11.66
N THR A 556 -4.57 27.44 -12.73
CA THR A 556 -4.60 26.65 -13.97
C THR A 556 -3.19 26.33 -14.43
N TYR A 557 -3.00 25.18 -15.09
CA TYR A 557 -1.75 24.82 -15.76
C TYR A 557 -2.01 24.39 -17.20
N ASN A 558 -1.29 24.98 -18.16
CA ASN A 558 -1.39 24.63 -19.58
C ASN A 558 -0.32 23.60 -19.96
N ALA A 559 -0.74 22.47 -20.51
CA ALA A 559 0.15 21.51 -21.15
C ALA A 559 0.44 21.96 -22.60
N ASP A 560 1.21 23.04 -22.77
CA ASP A 560 1.51 23.62 -24.07
C ASP A 560 2.11 22.59 -25.06
N ASP A 561 1.64 22.61 -26.30
CA ASP A 561 2.23 21.91 -27.45
C ASP A 561 3.02 22.90 -28.32
N TYR A 562 4.30 23.04 -27.99
CA TYR A 562 5.20 23.96 -28.69
C TYR A 562 5.51 23.57 -30.15
N TYR A 563 5.19 22.33 -30.55
CA TYR A 563 5.53 21.79 -31.86
C TYR A 563 4.31 21.58 -32.77
N SER A 564 3.10 21.84 -32.27
CA SER A 564 1.85 21.70 -33.01
C SER A 564 1.63 20.27 -33.54
N GLU A 565 1.95 19.29 -32.70
CA GLU A 565 1.66 17.87 -32.94
C GLU A 565 0.15 17.58 -32.79
N ILE A 566 -0.57 18.38 -31.99
CA ILE A 566 -2.03 18.35 -31.87
C ILE A 566 -2.64 19.33 -32.89
N LEU A 567 -3.43 18.79 -33.82
CA LEU A 567 -3.93 19.58 -34.97
C LEU A 567 -5.17 20.44 -34.67
N TRP A 568 -5.73 20.34 -33.47
CA TRP A 568 -6.99 21.00 -33.07
C TRP A 568 -6.87 21.85 -31.80
N ALA A 569 -5.67 21.97 -31.22
CA ALA A 569 -5.42 22.72 -30.00
C ALA A 569 -3.96 23.23 -29.98
N ASN A 570 -3.68 24.25 -29.15
CA ASN A 570 -2.30 24.67 -28.86
C ASN A 570 -1.70 23.93 -27.65
N ASN A 571 -2.51 23.08 -26.99
CA ASN A 571 -2.12 22.29 -25.84
C ASN A 571 -2.33 20.81 -26.14
N TRP A 572 -1.64 19.96 -25.39
CA TRP A 572 -1.83 18.52 -25.38
C TRP A 572 -3.17 18.14 -24.76
N TRP A 573 -3.89 17.17 -25.33
CA TRP A 573 -4.98 16.50 -24.60
C TRP A 573 -4.38 15.81 -23.37
N ILE A 574 -4.93 16.04 -22.18
CA ILE A 574 -4.42 15.44 -20.93
C ILE A 574 -5.53 14.75 -20.12
N ASN A 575 -5.12 13.83 -19.25
CA ASN A 575 -6.00 13.17 -18.29
C ASN A 575 -5.31 12.98 -16.93
N THR A 576 -6.07 13.08 -15.85
CA THR A 576 -5.62 12.76 -14.49
C THR A 576 -5.33 11.25 -14.38
N LEU A 577 -4.16 10.91 -13.86
CA LEU A 577 -3.76 9.51 -13.62
C LEU A 577 -4.06 9.11 -12.18
N PHE A 578 -3.53 9.88 -11.22
CA PHE A 578 -3.79 9.73 -9.79
C PHE A 578 -3.31 10.95 -8.99
N ILE A 579 -3.78 11.05 -7.75
CA ILE A 579 -3.46 12.11 -6.80
C ILE A 579 -2.98 11.49 -5.49
N THR A 580 -1.80 11.89 -5.02
CA THR A 580 -1.20 11.39 -3.78
C THR A 580 -0.14 12.36 -3.27
N ASP A 581 0.15 12.32 -1.97
CA ASP A 581 1.28 13.06 -1.37
C ASP A 581 1.32 14.56 -1.73
N GLY A 582 0.16 15.21 -1.77
CA GLY A 582 0.03 16.62 -2.18
C GLY A 582 0.38 16.89 -3.65
N LYS A 583 0.34 15.87 -4.50
CA LYS A 583 0.73 15.94 -5.92
C LYS A 583 -0.32 15.31 -6.83
N ILE A 584 -0.48 15.86 -8.04
CA ILE A 584 -1.33 15.31 -9.10
C ILE A 584 -0.48 14.91 -10.31
N TYR A 585 -0.68 13.68 -10.78
CA TYR A 585 0.04 13.09 -11.91
C TYR A 585 -0.85 13.04 -13.15
N ILE A 586 -0.30 13.51 -14.27
CA ILE A 586 -1.06 13.78 -15.49
C ILE A 586 -0.27 13.27 -16.70
N GLY A 587 -0.97 12.69 -17.66
CA GLY A 587 -0.37 12.26 -18.92
C GLY A 587 -1.27 12.55 -20.12
N HIS A 588 -0.66 12.56 -21.30
CA HIS A 588 -1.39 12.64 -22.56
C HIS A 588 -1.96 11.28 -22.96
N GLU A 589 -3.25 11.28 -23.29
CA GLU A 589 -3.98 10.18 -23.90
C GLU A 589 -4.82 10.70 -25.09
N GLU A 590 -5.32 9.77 -25.91
CA GLU A 590 -6.23 10.10 -27.00
C GLU A 590 -7.14 8.91 -27.30
N HIS A 591 -8.43 9.16 -27.50
CA HIS A 591 -9.42 8.11 -27.75
C HIS A 591 -9.12 7.26 -29.01
N SER A 592 -8.64 7.88 -30.09
CA SER A 592 -8.37 7.19 -31.36
C SER A 592 -7.14 7.78 -32.05
N PRO A 593 -5.94 7.36 -31.64
CA PRO A 593 -4.71 7.97 -32.12
C PRO A 593 -4.46 7.75 -33.61
N ILE A 594 -4.00 8.82 -34.26
CA ILE A 594 -3.56 8.80 -35.66
C ILE A 594 -2.09 8.34 -35.72
N ASP A 595 -1.71 7.64 -36.80
CA ASP A 595 -0.32 7.27 -37.08
C ASP A 595 0.16 8.01 -38.36
N PRO A 596 1.35 8.65 -38.38
CA PRO A 596 2.32 8.75 -37.29
C PRO A 596 1.77 9.49 -36.06
N ARG A 597 2.09 8.97 -34.87
CA ARG A 597 1.64 9.54 -33.59
C ARG A 597 2.29 10.88 -33.32
N PRO A 598 1.59 11.76 -32.57
CA PRO A 598 2.20 13.01 -32.11
C PRO A 598 3.43 12.69 -31.26
N ARG A 599 4.50 13.47 -31.43
CA ARG A 599 5.81 13.30 -30.77
C ARG A 599 5.91 14.17 -29.54
N GLY A 600 6.54 13.68 -28.48
CA GLY A 600 6.78 14.50 -27.29
C GLY A 600 5.57 14.62 -26.35
N ALA A 601 4.66 13.65 -26.37
CA ALA A 601 3.52 13.61 -25.45
C ALA A 601 3.97 13.79 -23.97
N PRO A 602 3.33 14.68 -23.21
CA PRO A 602 3.75 14.99 -21.85
C PRO A 602 3.32 13.93 -20.84
N PHE A 603 4.16 13.75 -19.83
CA PHE A 603 3.85 13.13 -18.54
C PHE A 603 4.47 14.03 -17.46
N PHE A 604 3.67 14.49 -16.51
CA PHE A 604 4.11 15.47 -15.53
C PHE A 604 3.38 15.37 -14.20
N CYS A 605 3.98 15.98 -13.19
CA CYS A 605 3.50 16.05 -11.82
C CYS A 605 3.40 17.51 -11.40
N LEU A 606 2.28 17.90 -10.80
CA LEU A 606 2.06 19.23 -10.24
C LEU A 606 1.84 19.14 -8.73
N ASP A 607 2.32 20.15 -8.00
CA ASP A 607 1.94 20.39 -6.62
C ASP A 607 0.47 20.83 -6.53
N VAL A 608 -0.34 20.19 -5.69
CA VAL A 608 -1.79 20.42 -5.63
C VAL A 608 -2.16 21.79 -5.06
N GLU A 609 -1.32 22.35 -4.18
CA GLU A 609 -1.60 23.64 -3.54
C GLU A 609 -1.35 24.80 -4.49
N THR A 610 -0.32 24.69 -5.32
CA THR A 610 0.19 25.83 -6.10
C THR A 610 0.04 25.68 -7.61
N GLY A 611 -0.17 24.46 -8.13
CA GLY A 611 -0.13 24.17 -9.56
C GLY A 611 1.27 24.24 -10.17
N ASN A 612 2.31 24.36 -9.33
CA ASN A 612 3.69 24.42 -9.80
C ASN A 612 4.15 23.05 -10.30
N LEU A 613 4.96 23.07 -11.36
CA LEU A 613 5.55 21.88 -11.93
C LEU A 613 6.60 21.27 -10.97
N VAL A 614 6.40 20.01 -10.58
CA VAL A 614 7.37 19.22 -9.81
C VAL A 614 8.37 18.58 -10.77
N PHE A 615 7.87 17.79 -11.74
CA PHE A 615 8.68 17.28 -12.84
C PHE A 615 7.84 17.07 -14.11
N ARG A 616 8.54 17.01 -15.25
CA ARG A 616 7.97 16.73 -16.58
C ARG A 616 8.95 15.90 -17.41
N ILE A 617 8.43 14.93 -18.16
CA ILE A 617 9.23 14.08 -19.05
C ILE A 617 8.51 13.87 -20.40
N ASP A 618 8.68 14.82 -21.30
CA ASP A 618 8.00 14.83 -22.59
C ASP A 618 8.56 13.78 -23.56
N GLY A 619 7.66 12.98 -24.14
CA GLY A 619 7.97 11.90 -25.08
C GLY A 619 8.24 10.54 -24.44
N ALA A 620 8.09 10.43 -23.12
CA ALA A 620 8.42 9.22 -22.38
C ALA A 620 7.27 8.24 -22.18
N PHE A 621 6.16 8.69 -21.62
CA PHE A 621 5.09 7.80 -21.16
C PHE A 621 3.74 8.26 -21.73
N ARG A 622 3.53 7.99 -23.02
CA ARG A 622 2.24 8.30 -23.65
C ARG A 622 1.19 7.31 -23.18
N GLN A 623 0.17 7.81 -22.48
CA GLN A 623 -0.85 7.02 -21.78
C GLN A 623 -1.88 6.43 -22.75
N THR A 624 -2.84 5.68 -22.21
CA THR A 624 -3.94 5.05 -22.95
C THR A 624 -5.29 5.47 -22.38
N HIS A 625 -6.28 5.69 -23.24
CA HIS A 625 -7.65 5.97 -22.81
C HIS A 625 -8.43 4.69 -22.43
N TRP A 626 -8.35 3.65 -23.25
CA TRP A 626 -9.05 2.37 -23.05
C TRP A 626 -8.13 1.27 -22.52
N GLY A 627 -6.82 1.48 -22.65
CA GLY A 627 -5.79 0.53 -22.26
C GLY A 627 -5.48 0.51 -20.76
N GLY A 628 -6.01 1.42 -19.93
CA GLY A 628 -5.73 1.51 -18.50
C GLY A 628 -4.72 2.62 -18.15
N ASN A 629 -4.94 3.29 -17.01
CA ASN A 629 -4.07 4.40 -16.56
C ASN A 629 -2.82 3.91 -15.80
N ALA A 630 -1.85 4.80 -15.62
CA ALA A 630 -0.80 4.62 -14.63
C ALA A 630 -1.37 4.45 -13.22
N ILE A 631 -0.70 3.66 -12.39
CA ILE A 631 -1.09 3.37 -11.00
C ILE A 631 0.14 3.51 -10.09
N ILE A 632 -0.08 3.65 -8.78
CA ILE A 632 1.00 3.76 -7.78
C ILE A 632 0.72 2.88 -6.56
N GLY A 633 1.78 2.31 -5.99
CA GLY A 633 1.78 1.63 -4.70
C GLY A 633 3.21 1.44 -4.23
N ASP A 634 3.43 1.28 -2.92
CA ASP A 634 4.76 1.34 -2.31
C ASP A 634 5.62 2.52 -2.81
N SER A 635 4.98 3.67 -3.09
CA SER A 635 5.67 4.88 -3.58
C SER A 635 6.34 4.71 -4.96
N ILE A 636 5.94 3.70 -5.74
CA ILE A 636 6.44 3.42 -7.10
C ILE A 636 5.29 3.45 -8.10
N ILE A 637 5.44 4.25 -9.16
CA ILE A 637 4.47 4.36 -10.25
C ILE A 637 4.72 3.23 -11.23
N ALA A 638 3.67 2.50 -11.63
CA ALA A 638 3.66 1.58 -12.76
C ALA A 638 2.84 2.18 -13.91
N THR A 639 3.44 2.33 -15.08
CA THR A 639 2.77 2.90 -16.27
C THR A 639 3.13 2.16 -17.55
N MET A 640 2.20 2.09 -18.50
CA MET A 640 2.48 1.68 -19.88
C MET A 640 2.87 2.89 -20.74
N ASN A 641 3.80 2.71 -21.67
CA ASN A 641 4.09 3.67 -22.74
C ASN A 641 3.54 3.15 -24.07
N THR A 642 2.66 3.92 -24.71
CA THR A 642 2.12 3.53 -26.00
C THR A 642 3.14 3.62 -27.13
N TYR A 643 4.16 4.49 -27.05
CA TYR A 643 5.17 4.63 -28.12
C TYR A 643 5.90 3.32 -28.40
N ASP A 644 6.34 2.61 -27.36
CA ASP A 644 7.16 1.41 -27.49
C ASP A 644 6.57 0.13 -26.89
N GLN A 645 5.36 0.21 -26.33
CA GLN A 645 4.61 -0.93 -25.80
C GLN A 645 5.34 -1.64 -24.66
N ARG A 646 5.86 -0.85 -23.73
CA ARG A 646 6.55 -1.30 -22.53
C ARG A 646 5.90 -0.75 -21.27
N ILE A 647 6.02 -1.50 -20.19
CA ILE A 647 5.67 -1.11 -18.82
C ILE A 647 6.93 -0.53 -18.19
N TYR A 648 6.76 0.51 -17.38
CA TYR A 648 7.82 1.20 -16.66
C TYR A 648 7.46 1.31 -15.19
N ALA A 649 8.46 1.13 -14.33
CA ALA A 649 8.41 1.57 -12.94
C ALA A 649 9.17 2.87 -12.76
N ILE A 650 8.55 3.84 -12.09
CA ILE A 650 9.12 5.16 -11.82
C ILE A 650 9.10 5.39 -10.31
N GLY A 651 10.24 5.74 -9.73
CA GLY A 651 10.37 5.95 -8.29
C GLY A 651 11.80 6.19 -7.86
N LYS A 652 12.00 6.33 -6.55
CA LYS A 652 13.33 6.52 -5.97
C LYS A 652 14.13 5.23 -6.02
N GLY A 653 15.30 5.23 -6.66
CA GLY A 653 16.11 4.03 -6.85
C GLY A 653 17.37 3.96 -6.00
N PRO A 654 17.97 2.77 -5.85
CA PRO A 654 19.23 2.61 -5.12
C PRO A 654 20.41 3.19 -5.89
N SER A 655 21.45 3.62 -5.15
CA SER A 655 22.71 4.11 -5.73
C SER A 655 23.93 3.44 -5.11
N GLU A 656 25.06 3.47 -5.82
CA GLU A 656 26.35 2.99 -5.32
C GLU A 656 27.41 4.08 -5.45
N THR A 657 28.04 4.45 -4.33
CA THR A 657 29.21 5.33 -4.30
C THR A 657 30.48 4.47 -4.27
N THR A 658 31.49 4.81 -5.08
CA THR A 658 32.83 4.21 -5.03
C THR A 658 33.88 5.28 -4.82
N MET A 659 35.05 4.93 -4.27
CA MET A 659 36.15 5.89 -4.07
C MET A 659 37.51 5.21 -3.98
N ILE A 660 38.53 5.92 -4.46
CA ILE A 660 39.96 5.66 -4.21
C ILE A 660 40.68 6.95 -3.81
N ALA A 661 41.75 6.79 -3.03
CA ALA A 661 42.72 7.85 -2.75
C ALA A 661 44.09 7.44 -3.32
N SER A 662 44.63 8.25 -4.23
CA SER A 662 45.88 7.94 -4.94
C SER A 662 46.88 9.10 -4.88
N PRO A 663 48.14 8.83 -4.50
CA PRO A 663 48.66 7.54 -4.05
C PRO A 663 48.15 7.18 -2.64
N LYS A 664 48.06 5.87 -2.33
CA LYS A 664 47.60 5.36 -1.01
C LYS A 664 48.50 5.76 0.16
N ILE A 665 49.74 6.15 -0.13
CA ILE A 665 50.70 6.66 0.86
C ILE A 665 51.33 7.92 0.29
N VAL A 666 51.28 9.01 1.06
CA VAL A 666 51.94 10.29 0.77
C VAL A 666 52.84 10.69 1.92
N ASN A 667 53.85 11.52 1.66
CA ASN A 667 54.61 12.16 2.74
C ASN A 667 53.86 13.41 3.21
N TYR A 668 53.96 13.72 4.51
CA TYR A 668 53.38 14.92 5.10
C TYR A 668 53.77 16.18 4.32
N GLY A 669 52.78 17.01 4.04
CA GLY A 669 52.93 18.20 3.19
C GLY A 669 52.56 17.98 1.72
N SER A 670 52.41 16.73 1.26
CA SER A 670 52.01 16.38 -0.11
C SER A 670 50.48 16.28 -0.26
N SER A 671 49.98 16.41 -1.49
CA SER A 671 48.56 16.23 -1.81
C SER A 671 48.26 14.83 -2.32
N VAL A 672 47.03 14.38 -2.11
CA VAL A 672 46.44 13.15 -2.64
C VAL A 672 45.29 13.52 -3.59
N MET A 673 45.06 12.70 -4.62
CA MET A 673 43.82 12.75 -5.40
C MET A 673 42.82 11.78 -4.80
N ILE A 674 41.66 12.30 -4.41
CA ILE A 674 40.47 11.52 -4.11
C ILE A 674 39.64 11.48 -5.39
N GLU A 675 39.26 10.31 -5.87
CA GLU A 675 38.38 10.16 -7.03
C GLU A 675 37.48 8.94 -6.89
N GLY A 676 36.31 8.97 -7.49
CA GLY A 676 35.27 7.97 -7.30
C GLY A 676 34.11 8.15 -8.25
N THR A 677 33.07 7.34 -8.08
CA THR A 677 31.82 7.41 -8.87
C THR A 677 30.58 7.34 -7.99
N VAL A 678 29.45 7.84 -8.51
CA VAL A 678 28.11 7.51 -8.01
C VAL A 678 27.28 6.94 -9.16
N MET A 679 26.82 5.71 -9.01
CA MET A 679 26.13 4.93 -10.04
C MET A 679 24.69 4.60 -9.62
N ASP A 680 23.80 4.59 -10.59
CA ASP A 680 22.47 4.01 -10.47
C ASP A 680 22.58 2.48 -10.54
N ILE A 681 22.00 1.80 -9.55
CA ILE A 681 22.00 0.34 -9.44
C ILE A 681 20.57 -0.21 -9.36
N SER A 682 19.59 0.54 -9.90
CA SER A 682 18.22 0.06 -10.06
C SER A 682 18.17 -1.18 -10.95
N ALA A 683 17.27 -2.13 -10.67
CA ALA A 683 17.25 -3.43 -11.36
C ALA A 683 17.26 -3.34 -12.90
N GLY A 684 16.63 -2.31 -13.47
CA GLY A 684 16.62 -2.06 -14.90
C GLY A 684 18.01 -1.81 -15.52
N THR A 685 18.98 -1.29 -14.75
CA THR A 685 20.34 -1.00 -15.27
C THR A 685 21.11 -2.27 -15.62
N ASP A 686 20.74 -3.42 -15.03
CA ASP A 686 21.34 -4.72 -15.29
C ASP A 686 20.78 -5.42 -16.54
N GLU A 687 19.75 -4.85 -17.17
CA GLU A 687 19.20 -5.40 -18.39
C GLU A 687 20.26 -5.45 -19.51
N SER A 688 20.31 -6.57 -20.24
CA SER A 688 21.33 -6.81 -21.28
C SER A 688 21.46 -5.70 -22.32
N ARG A 689 20.35 -5.03 -22.66
CA ARG A 689 20.34 -3.90 -23.59
C ARG A 689 21.01 -2.64 -23.02
N LEU A 690 20.90 -2.42 -21.71
CA LEU A 690 21.48 -1.26 -21.04
C LEU A 690 22.94 -1.50 -20.72
N THR A 691 23.30 -2.66 -20.16
CA THR A 691 24.71 -3.03 -19.92
C THR A 691 25.54 -2.99 -21.21
N ALA A 692 24.95 -3.31 -22.37
CA ALA A 692 25.61 -3.16 -23.67
C ALA A 692 25.83 -1.69 -24.10
N ARG A 693 24.91 -0.78 -23.76
CA ARG A 693 25.00 0.67 -24.08
C ARG A 693 25.84 1.44 -23.06
N PHE A 694 25.86 0.96 -21.82
CA PHE A 694 26.50 1.56 -20.66
C PHE A 694 27.44 0.53 -20.01
N PRO A 695 28.56 0.17 -20.68
CA PRO A 695 29.46 -0.89 -20.20
C PRO A 695 30.15 -0.58 -18.87
N ASN A 696 30.11 0.67 -18.42
CA ASN A 696 30.64 1.12 -17.13
C ASN A 696 29.52 1.41 -16.11
N GLY A 697 28.29 0.97 -16.37
CA GLY A 697 27.11 1.29 -15.57
C GLY A 697 26.44 2.60 -15.98
N VAL A 698 25.23 2.82 -15.46
CA VAL A 698 24.45 4.05 -15.64
C VAL A 698 24.78 4.99 -14.47
N PRO A 699 25.35 6.18 -14.69
CA PRO A 699 25.61 7.12 -13.60
C PRO A 699 24.34 7.67 -12.97
N ALA A 700 24.40 7.91 -11.65
CA ALA A 700 23.40 8.71 -10.95
C ALA A 700 23.55 10.18 -11.35
N VAL A 701 22.45 10.83 -11.69
CA VAL A 701 22.42 12.23 -12.14
C VAL A 701 21.59 13.11 -11.22
N SER A 702 21.80 14.42 -11.23
CA SER A 702 20.95 15.36 -10.50
C SER A 702 19.49 15.25 -10.92
N ASP A 703 18.56 15.55 -10.01
CA ASP A 703 17.11 15.59 -10.27
C ASP A 703 16.75 16.46 -11.48
N ALA A 704 17.43 17.61 -11.66
CA ALA A 704 17.24 18.50 -12.79
C ALA A 704 17.63 17.90 -14.16
N SER A 705 18.51 16.89 -14.19
CA SER A 705 18.91 16.17 -15.41
C SER A 705 18.09 14.89 -15.64
N MET A 706 17.27 14.48 -14.66
CA MET A 706 16.68 13.14 -14.61
C MET A 706 15.83 12.80 -15.85
N SER A 707 14.91 13.69 -16.25
CA SER A 707 13.97 13.42 -17.34
C SER A 707 14.67 13.15 -18.68
N GLU A 708 15.59 14.02 -19.08
CA GLU A 708 16.33 13.86 -20.34
C GLU A 708 17.35 12.71 -20.25
N TRP A 709 17.91 12.46 -19.07
CA TRP A 709 18.78 11.31 -18.83
C TRP A 709 18.02 9.98 -19.00
N MET A 710 16.84 9.85 -18.39
CA MET A 710 16.01 8.65 -18.49
C MET A 710 15.49 8.39 -19.91
N LYS A 711 15.19 9.44 -20.68
CA LYS A 711 14.90 9.32 -22.12
C LYS A 711 16.09 8.76 -22.91
N TYR A 712 17.30 9.24 -22.63
CA TYR A 712 18.51 8.70 -23.26
C TYR A 712 18.74 7.22 -22.88
N VAL A 713 18.60 6.89 -21.60
CA VAL A 713 18.86 5.54 -21.08
C VAL A 713 17.80 4.55 -21.59
N TYR A 714 16.51 4.82 -21.41
CA TYR A 714 15.45 3.83 -21.64
C TYR A 714 14.69 3.97 -22.95
N MET A 715 14.71 5.14 -23.60
CA MET A 715 13.86 5.45 -24.77
C MET A 715 14.65 5.76 -26.05
N GLN A 716 15.97 5.63 -26.01
CA GLN A 716 16.86 5.78 -27.17
C GLN A 716 16.87 7.19 -27.79
N PHE A 717 16.50 8.23 -27.03
CA PHE A 717 16.74 9.63 -27.43
C PHE A 717 18.24 9.94 -27.50
N GLU A 718 18.62 11.10 -28.06
CA GLU A 718 20.02 11.53 -28.05
C GLU A 718 20.55 11.76 -26.63
N ARG A 719 21.86 11.61 -26.45
CA ARG A 719 22.51 11.95 -25.18
C ARG A 719 22.33 13.45 -24.91
N PRO A 720 21.85 13.87 -23.71
CA PRO A 720 21.72 15.28 -23.39
C PRO A 720 23.08 15.98 -23.43
N ALA A 721 23.12 17.20 -23.97
CA ALA A 721 24.37 17.96 -24.11
C ALA A 721 25.00 18.35 -22.77
N GLN A 722 24.16 18.52 -21.74
CA GLN A 722 24.56 18.84 -20.38
C GLN A 722 23.85 17.88 -19.43
N VAL A 723 24.64 17.09 -18.69
CA VAL A 723 24.17 16.21 -17.62
C VAL A 723 25.07 16.50 -16.43
N THR A 724 24.46 16.89 -15.32
CA THR A 724 25.14 17.07 -14.03
C THR A 724 24.91 15.83 -13.18
N GLY A 725 25.96 15.37 -12.52
CA GLY A 725 25.87 14.31 -11.52
C GLY A 725 25.27 14.81 -10.21
N VAL A 726 25.52 14.08 -9.13
CA VAL A 726 25.00 14.36 -7.79
C VAL A 726 26.08 14.96 -6.90
N GLU A 727 25.68 15.62 -5.81
CA GLU A 727 26.63 16.13 -4.81
C GLU A 727 27.14 15.00 -3.91
N VAL A 728 28.46 14.99 -3.70
CA VAL A 728 29.16 14.03 -2.86
C VAL A 728 29.93 14.81 -1.80
N ARG A 729 29.59 14.55 -0.54
CA ARG A 729 30.29 15.10 0.63
C ARG A 729 31.54 14.26 0.90
N LEU A 730 32.68 14.91 1.00
CA LEU A 730 33.97 14.29 1.31
C LEU A 730 34.41 14.67 2.72
N GLU A 731 34.72 13.66 3.52
CA GLU A 731 35.18 13.79 4.89
C GLU A 731 36.37 12.88 5.16
N ALA A 732 37.09 13.13 6.25
CA ALA A 732 38.10 12.21 6.77
C ALA A 732 37.99 12.06 8.28
N VAL A 733 38.30 10.86 8.78
CA VAL A 733 38.65 10.64 10.17
C VAL A 733 40.17 10.72 10.27
N ASP A 734 40.66 11.65 11.07
CA ASP A 734 42.09 11.87 11.29
C ASP A 734 42.73 10.79 12.19
N PRO A 735 44.07 10.75 12.29
CA PRO A 735 44.76 9.76 13.13
C PRO A 735 44.43 9.81 14.64
N ASN A 736 43.78 10.87 15.12
CA ASN A 736 43.32 11.03 16.50
C ASN A 736 41.82 10.70 16.67
N GLY A 737 41.13 10.29 15.62
CA GLY A 737 39.69 10.01 15.61
C GLY A 737 38.80 11.25 15.42
N GLY A 738 39.36 12.40 15.04
CA GLY A 738 38.61 13.62 14.74
C GLY A 738 38.03 13.62 13.33
N TYR A 739 36.80 14.11 13.16
CA TYR A 739 36.19 14.30 11.84
C TYR A 739 36.65 15.61 11.19
N VAL A 740 37.09 15.54 9.95
CA VAL A 740 37.56 16.64 9.11
C VAL A 740 36.70 16.73 7.87
N TYR A 741 36.01 17.86 7.68
CA TYR A 741 35.33 18.15 6.41
C TYR A 741 36.37 18.52 5.34
N ILE A 742 36.34 17.82 4.20
CA ILE A 742 37.26 18.08 3.08
C ILE A 742 36.63 19.06 2.10
N ASP A 743 35.48 18.69 1.53
CA ASP A 743 34.71 19.49 0.57
C ASP A 743 33.38 18.81 0.23
N THR A 744 32.53 19.52 -0.53
CA THR A 744 31.42 18.93 -1.29
C THR A 744 31.73 19.08 -2.78
N VAL A 745 31.75 17.96 -3.51
CA VAL A 745 32.03 17.94 -4.96
C VAL A 745 30.84 17.37 -5.72
N THR A 746 30.56 17.90 -6.90
CA THR A 746 29.52 17.36 -7.79
C THR A 746 30.14 16.35 -8.75
N SER A 747 29.54 15.17 -8.89
CA SER A 747 29.93 14.25 -9.96
C SER A 747 29.54 14.79 -11.34
N ASP A 748 30.23 14.33 -12.38
CA ASP A 748 29.88 14.66 -13.77
C ASP A 748 28.88 13.68 -14.37
N GLY A 749 28.47 13.88 -15.63
CA GLY A 749 27.54 12.98 -16.33
C GLY A 749 28.10 11.58 -16.66
N SER A 750 29.27 11.20 -16.13
CA SER A 750 29.77 9.82 -16.08
C SER A 750 29.69 9.24 -14.66
N GLY A 751 29.17 10.00 -13.70
CA GLY A 751 29.11 9.65 -12.29
C GLY A 751 30.40 9.96 -11.55
N MET A 752 31.47 10.39 -12.24
CA MET A 752 32.78 10.58 -11.65
C MET A 752 32.87 11.87 -10.83
N PHE A 753 33.44 11.79 -9.64
CA PHE A 753 33.85 12.95 -8.85
C PHE A 753 35.36 12.87 -8.53
N LYS A 754 35.97 14.02 -8.26
CA LYS A 754 37.38 14.09 -7.82
C LYS A 754 37.70 15.33 -7.03
N LYS A 755 38.65 15.21 -6.09
CA LYS A 755 39.17 16.30 -5.27
C LYS A 755 40.64 16.09 -4.96
N MET A 756 41.45 17.11 -5.22
CA MET A 756 42.80 17.16 -4.67
C MET A 756 42.74 17.68 -3.24
N TRP A 757 43.30 16.92 -2.31
CA TRP A 757 43.28 17.24 -0.88
C TRP A 757 44.67 17.10 -0.28
N LYS A 758 44.95 17.87 0.78
CA LYS A 758 46.23 17.86 1.49
C LYS A 758 45.96 17.55 2.97
N PRO A 759 46.41 16.41 3.49
CA PRO A 759 46.28 16.08 4.91
C PRO A 759 47.03 17.04 5.82
N GLU A 760 46.50 17.30 7.01
CA GLU A 760 47.01 18.32 7.94
C GLU A 760 48.01 17.79 8.98
N MET A 761 48.09 16.47 9.14
CA MET A 761 49.05 15.78 10.00
C MET A 761 49.47 14.39 9.49
N GLU A 762 50.53 13.83 10.09
CA GLU A 762 51.03 12.46 9.86
C GLU A 762 50.12 11.41 10.50
N GLY A 763 50.06 10.22 9.89
CA GLY A 763 49.28 9.08 10.38
C GLY A 763 48.34 8.50 9.33
N GLU A 764 47.48 7.58 9.76
CA GLU A 764 46.47 6.95 8.91
C GLU A 764 45.16 7.74 8.98
N TYR A 765 44.59 8.06 7.82
CA TYR A 765 43.27 8.66 7.69
C TYR A 765 42.30 7.65 7.08
N THR A 766 41.04 7.70 7.51
CA THR A 766 39.91 7.09 6.79
C THR A 766 39.19 8.19 6.03
N ILE A 767 39.20 8.14 4.71
CA ILE A 767 38.45 9.07 3.85
C ILE A 767 37.08 8.48 3.58
N ILE A 768 36.04 9.31 3.66
CA ILE A 768 34.64 8.95 3.47
C ILE A 768 34.06 9.82 2.35
N ALA A 769 33.40 9.21 1.38
CA ALA A 769 32.59 9.87 0.37
C ALA A 769 31.12 9.47 0.56
N THR A 770 30.25 10.45 0.74
CA THR A 770 28.82 10.22 1.00
C THR A 770 27.97 10.98 -0.01
N PHE A 771 27.13 10.25 -0.73
CA PHE A 771 25.96 10.79 -1.41
C PHE A 771 24.75 10.61 -0.50
N THR A 772 24.15 11.70 -0.04
CA THR A 772 23.03 11.65 0.94
C THR A 772 21.70 11.20 0.34
N GLY A 773 21.63 11.04 -0.98
CA GLY A 773 20.38 10.84 -1.71
C GLY A 773 19.87 12.13 -2.35
N SER A 774 18.83 11.97 -3.16
CA SER A 774 18.12 13.01 -3.91
C SER A 774 16.64 12.62 -4.02
N ASN A 775 15.86 13.36 -4.80
CA ASN A 775 14.48 12.96 -5.07
C ASN A 775 14.41 11.71 -5.96
N GLY A 776 15.40 11.49 -6.84
CA GLY A 776 15.49 10.30 -7.69
C GLY A 776 16.21 9.09 -7.07
N TYR A 777 17.11 9.30 -6.11
CA TYR A 777 17.99 8.25 -5.59
C TYR A 777 18.08 8.19 -4.07
N TYR A 778 18.12 6.98 -3.50
CA TYR A 778 18.56 6.77 -2.12
C TYR A 778 20.06 7.00 -1.97
N GLY A 779 20.48 7.40 -0.77
CA GLY A 779 21.89 7.69 -0.47
C GLY A 779 22.78 6.45 -0.45
N SER A 780 24.08 6.67 -0.61
CA SER A 780 25.13 5.66 -0.52
C SER A 780 26.46 6.28 -0.10
N TYR A 781 27.41 5.47 0.36
CA TYR A 781 28.73 5.96 0.75
C TYR A 781 29.85 4.95 0.48
N ALA A 782 31.09 5.42 0.43
CA ALA A 782 32.29 4.60 0.35
C ALA A 782 33.39 5.14 1.24
N GLU A 783 34.27 4.25 1.71
CA GLU A 783 35.43 4.60 2.52
C GLU A 783 36.73 4.02 1.96
N THR A 784 37.84 4.72 2.19
CA THR A 784 39.19 4.23 1.85
C THR A 784 40.25 4.77 2.80
N SER A 785 41.36 4.06 2.98
CA SER A 785 42.45 4.48 3.86
C SER A 785 43.54 5.25 3.11
N LEU A 786 44.14 6.24 3.78
CA LEU A 786 45.30 7.01 3.32
C LEU A 786 46.39 7.02 4.39
N GLY A 787 47.60 6.59 4.03
CA GLY A 787 48.78 6.73 4.89
C GLY A 787 49.51 8.04 4.64
N VAL A 788 49.77 8.80 5.70
CA VAL A 788 50.62 10.01 5.66
C VAL A 788 51.90 9.74 6.44
N ALA A 789 52.96 9.41 5.70
CA ALA A 789 54.28 9.18 6.24
C ALA A 789 54.97 10.52 6.62
N PRO A 790 56.03 10.49 7.44
CA PRO A 790 56.77 11.71 7.80
C PRO A 790 57.28 12.49 6.60
N ALA A 791 57.42 13.81 6.74
CA ALA A 791 57.96 14.65 5.67
C ALA A 791 59.39 14.21 5.27
N LEU A 792 59.70 14.25 3.96
CA LEU A 792 61.04 13.94 3.48
C LEU A 792 62.05 14.94 4.06
N THR A 793 63.11 14.44 4.71
CA THR A 793 64.25 15.27 5.11
C THR A 793 65.08 15.59 3.88
N THR A 794 65.40 16.87 3.66
CA THR A 794 66.31 17.28 2.59
C THR A 794 67.69 16.66 2.83
N SER A 795 68.14 15.79 1.93
CA SER A 795 69.54 15.36 1.94
C SER A 795 70.42 16.57 1.64
N THR A 796 71.40 16.80 2.51
CA THR A 796 72.48 17.77 2.27
C THR A 796 73.18 17.47 0.95
N PRO A 797 73.53 18.48 0.12
CA PRO A 797 74.30 18.27 -1.10
C PRO A 797 75.60 17.53 -0.78
N ILE A 798 75.89 16.47 -1.53
CA ILE A 798 77.22 15.85 -1.51
C ILE A 798 78.18 16.83 -2.18
N ASP A 799 79.08 17.38 -1.37
CA ASP A 799 80.20 18.23 -1.79
C ASP A 799 81.13 17.43 -2.71
N THR A 800 81.17 17.80 -3.99
CA THR A 800 81.96 17.15 -5.04
C THR A 800 83.24 17.93 -5.27
N ASP A 801 84.17 17.87 -4.31
CA ASP A 801 85.54 18.36 -4.48
C ASP A 801 86.56 17.34 -3.95
N LYS A 802 86.84 16.31 -4.76
CA LYS A 802 88.14 15.61 -4.73
C LYS A 802 88.61 15.28 -6.17
N PRO A 803 89.88 15.58 -6.53
CA PRO A 803 90.37 15.39 -7.89
C PRO A 803 90.55 13.91 -8.25
N LEU A 804 90.30 13.59 -9.53
CA LEU A 804 90.58 12.28 -10.15
C LEU A 804 92.08 11.96 -10.11
N ASP A 805 92.41 10.75 -9.63
CA ASP A 805 93.69 10.08 -9.90
C ASP A 805 93.44 8.97 -10.93
N THR A 806 94.08 9.09 -12.08
CA THR A 806 93.98 8.17 -13.22
C THR A 806 95.16 7.22 -13.23
N THR A 807 94.95 5.97 -12.78
CA THR A 807 95.73 4.80 -13.19
C THR A 807 94.84 3.55 -13.30
N GLU A 808 94.84 2.95 -14.49
CA GLU A 808 94.18 1.71 -14.97
C GLU A 808 94.52 0.44 -14.15
N PRO A 809 93.90 -0.77 -14.37
CA PRO A 809 93.14 -1.22 -15.56
C PRO A 809 91.83 -2.01 -15.29
N ALA A 810 91.14 -2.27 -16.42
CA ALA A 810 89.92 -3.03 -16.61
C ALA A 810 89.88 -4.45 -16.02
N THR A 811 88.71 -4.82 -15.46
CA THR A 811 87.89 -6.03 -15.75
C THR A 811 86.88 -6.21 -14.61
N GLU A 812 85.58 -6.31 -14.92
CA GLU A 812 84.56 -7.20 -14.29
C GLU A 812 83.13 -6.72 -14.66
N PRO A 813 82.14 -7.63 -14.75
CA PRO A 813 80.95 -7.50 -15.59
C PRO A 813 79.73 -6.86 -14.90
N TRP A 814 78.73 -6.52 -15.70
CA TRP A 814 77.41 -6.07 -15.26
C TRP A 814 76.75 -7.05 -14.28
N PHE A 815 76.63 -6.67 -13.01
CA PHE A 815 75.73 -7.32 -12.07
C PHE A 815 74.28 -6.98 -12.46
N ILE A 816 73.61 -7.94 -13.09
CA ILE A 816 72.15 -8.04 -13.03
C ILE A 816 71.81 -8.32 -11.56
N THR A 817 71.00 -7.45 -10.95
CA THR A 817 70.56 -7.66 -9.57
C THR A 817 69.83 -9.00 -9.45
N THR A 818 70.09 -9.70 -8.35
CA THR A 818 69.58 -11.05 -8.07
C THR A 818 68.05 -11.16 -8.20
N GLU A 819 67.32 -10.05 -8.08
CA GLU A 819 65.87 -9.98 -8.29
C GLU A 819 65.43 -10.17 -9.74
N LEU A 820 66.21 -9.71 -10.73
CA LEU A 820 65.91 -9.90 -12.16
C LEU A 820 66.14 -11.35 -12.62
N ALA A 821 67.09 -12.06 -12.01
CA ALA A 821 67.32 -13.48 -12.28
C ALA A 821 66.20 -14.37 -11.73
N ILE A 822 65.62 -14.02 -10.58
CA ILE A 822 64.52 -14.77 -9.96
C ILE A 822 63.23 -14.62 -10.79
N ILE A 823 62.93 -13.42 -11.29
CA ILE A 823 61.73 -13.17 -12.12
C ILE A 823 61.80 -13.95 -13.44
N VAL A 824 62.98 -14.03 -14.07
CA VAL A 824 63.16 -14.80 -15.32
C VAL A 824 63.05 -16.30 -15.08
N VAL A 825 63.56 -16.83 -13.96
CA VAL A 825 63.45 -18.27 -13.63
C VAL A 825 62.00 -18.66 -13.30
N VAL A 826 61.25 -17.82 -12.58
CA VAL A 826 59.82 -18.07 -12.26
C VAL A 826 58.95 -18.02 -13.53
N ALA A 827 59.21 -17.07 -14.43
CA ALA A 827 58.51 -16.98 -15.70
C ALA A 827 58.76 -18.21 -16.59
N VAL A 828 60.00 -18.70 -16.65
CA VAL A 828 60.34 -19.92 -17.41
C VAL A 828 59.72 -21.17 -16.78
N ALA A 829 59.71 -21.29 -15.45
CA ALA A 829 59.05 -22.40 -14.76
C ALA A 829 57.53 -22.41 -14.96
N ALA A 830 56.88 -21.24 -14.98
CA ALA A 830 55.45 -21.12 -15.27
C ALA A 830 55.12 -21.50 -16.72
N VAL A 831 55.94 -21.08 -17.69
CA VAL A 831 55.76 -21.45 -19.10
C VAL A 831 55.97 -22.95 -19.32
N ILE A 832 56.95 -23.57 -18.65
CA ILE A 832 57.16 -25.02 -18.71
C ILE A 832 56.01 -25.77 -18.00
N GLY A 833 55.49 -25.25 -16.89
CA GLY A 833 54.33 -25.81 -16.19
C GLY A 833 53.06 -25.78 -17.04
N VAL A 834 52.81 -24.68 -17.75
CA VAL A 834 51.67 -24.56 -18.69
C VAL A 834 51.88 -25.47 -19.90
N ALA A 835 53.09 -25.53 -20.47
CA ALA A 835 53.39 -26.42 -21.59
C ALA A 835 53.26 -27.91 -21.19
N ALA A 836 53.72 -28.30 -20.00
CA ALA A 836 53.56 -29.65 -19.47
C ALA A 836 52.10 -30.00 -19.17
N TYR A 837 51.31 -29.06 -18.64
CA TYR A 837 49.87 -29.22 -18.43
C TYR A 837 49.13 -29.46 -19.75
N TRP A 838 49.47 -28.70 -20.81
CA TRP A 838 48.85 -28.87 -22.13
C TRP A 838 49.30 -30.14 -22.87
N ILE A 839 50.53 -30.61 -22.63
CA ILE A 839 51.04 -31.88 -23.18
C ILE A 839 50.44 -33.09 -22.46
N LEU A 840 50.18 -33.01 -21.15
CA LEU A 840 49.55 -34.08 -20.36
C LEU A 840 48.04 -34.20 -20.58
N LYS A 841 47.37 -33.14 -21.06
CA LYS A 841 45.92 -33.14 -21.35
C LYS A 841 45.57 -33.68 -22.75
N ARG A 842 46.58 -34.02 -23.57
CA ARG A 842 46.41 -34.74 -24.85
C ARG A 842 46.85 -36.20 -24.71
N LYS A 843 46.12 -36.96 -23.90
CA LYS A 843 45.91 -38.40 -24.07
C LYS A 843 44.48 -38.76 -23.69
#